data_AF-A0AAI8GD58-F1
#
_entry.id   AF-A0AAI8GD58-F1
#
_cell.length_a   1.000
_cell.length_b   1.000
_cell.length_c   1.000
_cell.angle_alpha   90.00
_cell.angle_beta   90.00
_cell.angle_gamma   90.00
#
_symmetry.space_group_name_H-M   'P 1'
#
loop_
_entity.id
_entity.type
_entity.pdbx_description
1 polymer ?
#
loop_
_entity_poly.entity_id
_entity_poly.type
_entity_poly.pdbx_seq_one_letter_code
_entity_poly.pdbx_strand_id
1 'polypeptide(L)'
;MLLVEEFLDNCYEIARDVSEESFNALVEYIEDNYERIDDPLLFEDEIRSKLEDFKNYIIEAKKLSTERALKRLSQVCGMVERFKYNFLTYSITCEGTEAGKPLEVPIKYAKGVGPAREKLLKKLGIQTIGDLVSFFPRDYEDRRKIIPLMYVRENEKITTKGILKSIEKTKKGDLVIISALLQDGINQVILKWFNQEFKELELKQLVGKEIYVTGTVKRGFFGAMEIQNAEVSVSETPERAILPIYPLTENLTQKAIRKIVYENLPSICNLKEMLPKELIEERRLIDVWKAYTGMHFPKSAFHYKISRRRLAYEELLLFQIALYLSKQNVKQVGGIAKNFSGKLAEEFISKLPFKLTNAQKRAHSEIRGDMRSPDPMNRLLQGDVGSGKTLVAELAIIDNYEAGYQSAFMVPTSILAIQHFQKLFNHLTDLGIRVALLIGSTSQKEKDKIKFALKNGDLDVVVGTHALIQEDVHFANLGLVIIDEQHRFGVKQREELISKGKVVDTLIMTATPIPRTLSLTLYGDLDVSVIDEMPPGRKEIKTFTLRHTRAKEVYKFVREQVLENGDQAYIVYPLIEQSEAINAKAAEDMYRTLSKEAFPDIPMGLLHGRMLDEEKSDVMAKFARGEIKILVSTSVIEVGVDVPNATIMVIENAERFGLAQLHQLRGRVGRGEKQSYCFLIVSEAGEEAWDRLQFFASTNDGFKISEYDLRLRGPGEFFGTRQHGLPEFKVADIVSDTELMLIAREDAKRIVENYPDSEIIREVYKIYGERIKFLDVG
;
A
#
# COMPACT_ATOMS: atom_id res chain seq x y z
N MET A 1 10.10 -14.17 32.40
CA MET A 1 8.71 -14.65 32.52
C MET A 1 8.22 -14.94 31.11
N LEU A 2 7.74 -16.16 30.89
CA LEU A 2 7.23 -16.61 29.59
C LEU A 2 5.71 -16.66 29.64
N LEU A 3 5.06 -16.26 28.56
CA LEU A 3 3.63 -16.54 28.37
C LEU A 3 3.44 -17.97 27.86
N VAL A 4 2.25 -18.54 28.03
CA VAL A 4 1.94 -19.90 27.56
C VAL A 4 2.14 -20.00 26.04
N GLU A 5 1.75 -18.98 25.29
CA GLU A 5 1.91 -18.98 23.84
C GLU A 5 3.38 -18.94 23.38
N GLU A 6 4.23 -18.20 24.10
CA GLU A 6 5.68 -18.12 23.80
C GLU A 6 6.37 -19.44 24.14
N PHE A 7 5.97 -20.07 25.24
CA PHE A 7 6.46 -21.38 25.61
C PHE A 7 6.13 -22.41 24.52
N LEU A 8 4.89 -22.42 24.05
CA LEU A 8 4.41 -23.33 23.00
C LEU A 8 5.06 -23.05 21.64
N ASP A 9 5.26 -21.79 21.27
CA ASP A 9 5.92 -21.40 20.01
C ASP A 9 7.37 -21.87 19.97
N ASN A 10 8.12 -21.72 21.07
CA ASN A 10 9.47 -22.27 21.16
C ASN A 10 9.47 -23.80 21.09
N CYS A 11 8.51 -24.47 21.75
CA CYS A 11 8.36 -25.93 21.63
C CYS A 11 8.08 -26.35 20.17
N TYR A 12 7.26 -25.58 19.45
CA TYR A 12 6.95 -25.83 18.04
C TYR A 12 8.20 -25.71 17.16
N GLU A 13 8.96 -24.63 17.30
CA GLU A 13 10.16 -24.40 16.48
C GLU A 13 11.24 -25.46 16.75
N ILE A 14 11.46 -25.86 18.01
CA ILE A 14 12.42 -26.93 18.33
C ILE A 14 11.95 -28.28 17.75
N ALA A 15 10.65 -28.57 17.83
CA ALA A 15 10.09 -29.84 17.35
C ALA A 15 9.94 -29.94 15.81
N ARG A 16 10.22 -28.85 15.08
CA ARG A 16 10.03 -28.77 13.63
C ARG A 16 10.96 -29.71 12.87
N ASP A 17 12.18 -29.89 13.36
CA ASP A 17 13.13 -30.88 12.84
C ASP A 17 13.08 -32.15 13.70
N VAL A 18 12.77 -33.28 13.09
CA VAL A 18 12.57 -34.55 13.81
C VAL A 18 13.91 -35.29 13.91
N SER A 19 14.73 -34.87 14.88
CA SER A 19 16.04 -35.46 15.17
C SER A 19 16.22 -35.75 16.66
N GLU A 20 17.21 -36.57 17.00
CA GLU A 20 17.53 -36.87 18.41
C GLU A 20 18.06 -35.63 19.14
N GLU A 21 18.80 -34.77 18.42
CA GLU A 21 19.27 -33.48 18.94
C GLU A 21 18.10 -32.56 19.28
N SER A 22 17.14 -32.40 18.36
CA SER A 22 15.93 -31.61 18.58
C SER A 22 15.07 -32.15 19.72
N PHE A 23 14.97 -33.49 19.86
CA PHE A 23 14.26 -34.10 20.97
C PHE A 23 14.91 -33.73 22.31
N ASN A 24 16.23 -33.87 22.43
CA ASN A 24 16.94 -33.54 23.65
C ASN A 24 16.83 -32.05 23.99
N ALA A 25 17.00 -31.17 22.99
CA ALA A 25 16.82 -29.73 23.13
C ALA A 25 15.40 -29.36 23.59
N LEU A 26 14.37 -30.05 23.08
CA LEU A 26 12.99 -29.81 23.48
C LEU A 26 12.77 -30.18 24.95
N VAL A 27 13.32 -31.31 25.40
CA VAL A 27 13.13 -31.71 26.81
C VAL A 27 13.88 -30.76 27.75
N GLU A 28 15.12 -30.40 27.43
CA GLU A 28 15.91 -29.43 28.20
C GLU A 28 15.16 -28.08 28.29
N TYR A 29 14.67 -27.58 27.16
CA TYR A 29 13.89 -26.35 27.12
C TYR A 29 12.65 -26.41 28.03
N ILE A 30 11.91 -27.52 28.02
CA ILE A 30 10.73 -27.70 28.86
C ILE A 30 11.11 -27.71 30.35
N GLU A 31 12.14 -28.48 30.72
CA GLU A 31 12.61 -28.58 32.11
C GLU A 31 13.07 -27.22 32.67
N ASP A 32 13.74 -26.41 31.85
CA ASP A 32 14.26 -25.11 32.25
C ASP A 32 13.20 -23.99 32.30
N ASN A 33 12.15 -24.09 31.49
CA ASN A 33 11.23 -22.96 31.25
C ASN A 33 9.80 -23.18 31.72
N TYR A 34 9.35 -24.41 32.00
CA TYR A 34 7.98 -24.68 32.42
C TYR A 34 7.60 -23.93 33.71
N GLU A 35 8.47 -23.96 34.73
CA GLU A 35 8.26 -23.26 36.00
C GLU A 35 8.40 -21.72 35.88
N ARG A 36 8.88 -21.23 34.74
CA ARG A 36 9.06 -19.79 34.45
C ARG A 36 7.87 -19.18 33.71
N ILE A 37 6.84 -19.99 33.42
CA ILE A 37 5.61 -19.54 32.78
C ILE A 37 4.82 -18.72 33.80
N ASP A 38 4.56 -17.47 33.47
CA ASP A 38 3.75 -16.55 34.27
C ASP A 38 2.71 -15.90 33.36
N ASP A 39 1.55 -16.54 33.29
CA ASP A 39 0.46 -16.18 32.40
C ASP A 39 -0.88 -16.29 33.14
N PRO A 40 -1.75 -15.25 33.09
CA PRO A 40 -3.10 -15.30 33.65
C PRO A 40 -3.95 -16.47 33.15
N LEU A 41 -3.65 -17.00 31.96
CA LEU A 41 -4.35 -18.16 31.40
C LEU A 41 -4.25 -19.41 32.28
N LEU A 42 -3.21 -19.52 33.12
CA LEU A 42 -3.04 -20.65 34.03
C LEU A 42 -3.99 -20.64 35.24
N PHE A 43 -4.73 -19.55 35.45
CA PHE A 43 -5.82 -19.52 36.43
C PHE A 43 -7.00 -20.41 36.01
N GLU A 44 -7.15 -20.71 34.72
CA GLU A 44 -8.11 -21.71 34.24
C GLU A 44 -7.55 -23.12 34.47
N ASP A 45 -8.22 -23.92 35.34
CA ASP A 45 -7.76 -25.27 35.71
C ASP A 45 -7.60 -26.20 34.50
N GLU A 46 -8.47 -26.07 33.50
CA GLU A 46 -8.41 -26.86 32.27
C GLU A 46 -7.12 -26.60 31.47
N ILE A 47 -6.75 -25.32 31.28
CA ILE A 47 -5.53 -24.94 30.54
C ILE A 47 -4.30 -25.45 31.29
N ARG A 48 -4.27 -25.29 32.63
CA ARG A 48 -3.17 -25.75 33.47
C ARG A 48 -2.99 -27.26 33.36
N SER A 49 -4.08 -28.03 33.50
CA SER A 49 -4.05 -29.48 33.39
C SER A 49 -3.62 -29.94 32.00
N LYS A 50 -4.09 -29.31 30.93
CA LYS A 50 -3.71 -29.68 29.56
C LYS A 50 -2.26 -29.33 29.24
N LEU A 51 -1.72 -28.25 29.82
CA LEU A 51 -0.32 -27.88 29.67
C LEU A 51 0.58 -28.86 30.42
N GLU A 52 0.13 -29.35 31.57
CA GLU A 52 0.82 -30.41 32.33
C GLU A 52 0.80 -31.76 31.58
N ASP A 53 -0.35 -32.14 30.99
CA ASP A 53 -0.46 -33.30 30.10
C ASP A 53 0.55 -33.22 28.94
N PHE A 54 0.67 -32.03 28.32
CA PHE A 54 1.62 -31.77 27.24
C PHE A 54 3.07 -31.92 27.70
N LYS A 55 3.43 -31.35 28.87
CA LYS A 55 4.74 -31.51 29.49
C LYS A 55 5.08 -32.99 29.69
N ASN A 56 4.17 -33.73 30.33
CA ASN A 56 4.37 -35.13 30.70
C ASN A 56 4.50 -36.02 29.45
N TYR A 57 3.72 -35.76 28.40
CA TYR A 57 3.82 -36.48 27.12
C TYR A 57 5.25 -36.48 26.55
N ILE A 58 5.94 -35.34 26.65
CA ILE A 58 7.29 -35.13 26.11
C ILE A 58 8.35 -35.66 27.08
N ILE A 59 8.27 -35.33 28.38
CA ILE A 59 9.26 -35.78 29.37
C ILE A 59 9.27 -37.31 29.50
N GLU A 60 8.10 -37.96 29.49
CA GLU A 60 8.03 -39.42 29.56
C GLU A 60 8.62 -40.13 28.34
N ALA A 61 8.76 -39.42 27.21
CA ALA A 61 9.36 -39.98 26.01
C ALA A 61 10.86 -40.29 26.20
N LYS A 62 11.54 -39.68 27.19
CA LYS A 62 12.91 -40.01 27.60
C LYS A 62 13.08 -41.49 27.98
N LYS A 63 12.00 -42.16 28.41
CA LYS A 63 12.03 -43.57 28.84
C LYS A 63 11.81 -44.55 27.68
N LEU A 64 11.57 -44.06 26.47
CA LEU A 64 11.25 -44.86 25.30
C LEU A 64 12.49 -45.10 24.42
N SER A 65 12.41 -46.08 23.53
CA SER A 65 13.39 -46.26 22.46
C SER A 65 13.43 -45.04 21.54
N THR A 66 14.60 -44.73 20.96
CA THR A 66 14.83 -43.57 20.09
C THR A 66 13.77 -43.43 18.98
N GLU A 67 13.42 -44.53 18.30
CA GLU A 67 12.38 -44.54 17.26
C GLU A 67 11.00 -44.10 17.77
N ARG A 68 10.64 -44.50 19.01
CA ARG A 68 9.36 -44.12 19.63
C ARG A 68 9.38 -42.68 20.14
N ALA A 69 10.52 -42.20 20.62
CA ALA A 69 10.72 -40.81 21.03
C ALA A 69 10.60 -39.87 19.82
N LEU A 70 11.25 -40.19 18.70
CA LEU A 70 11.13 -39.43 17.45
C LEU A 70 9.70 -39.44 16.89
N LYS A 71 8.99 -40.57 16.99
CA LYS A 71 7.57 -40.64 16.64
C LYS A 71 6.69 -39.74 17.50
N ARG A 72 7.00 -39.58 18.79
CA ARG A 72 6.30 -38.62 19.66
C ARG A 72 6.65 -37.18 19.29
N LEU A 73 7.92 -36.89 19.02
CA LEU A 73 8.38 -35.57 18.58
C LEU A 73 7.62 -35.12 17.32
N SER A 74 7.42 -36.03 16.35
CA SER A 74 6.68 -35.74 15.12
C SER A 74 5.21 -35.34 15.35
N GLN A 75 4.63 -35.60 16.53
CA GLN A 75 3.25 -35.22 16.89
C GLN A 75 3.18 -33.87 17.63
N VAL A 76 4.30 -33.37 18.14
CA VAL A 76 4.36 -32.18 19.01
C VAL A 76 3.81 -30.95 18.28
N CYS A 77 4.24 -30.68 17.05
CA CYS A 77 3.76 -29.53 16.29
C CYS A 77 2.23 -29.53 16.15
N GLY A 78 1.63 -30.68 15.84
CA GLY A 78 0.17 -30.82 15.75
C GLY A 78 -0.54 -30.72 17.10
N MET A 79 0.10 -31.17 18.20
CA MET A 79 -0.43 -30.98 19.56
C MET A 79 -0.41 -29.51 19.96
N VAL A 80 0.68 -28.80 19.68
CA VAL A 80 0.80 -27.36 19.93
C VAL A 80 -0.28 -26.61 19.16
N GLU A 81 -0.44 -26.86 17.86
CA GLU A 81 -1.49 -26.22 17.07
C GLU A 81 -2.89 -26.44 17.69
N ARG A 82 -3.25 -27.70 17.98
CA ARG A 82 -4.54 -28.01 18.63
C ARG A 82 -4.70 -27.31 19.98
N PHE A 83 -3.64 -27.26 20.79
CA PHE A 83 -3.66 -26.56 22.07
C PHE A 83 -3.96 -25.07 21.86
N LYS A 84 -3.26 -24.42 20.92
CA LYS A 84 -3.44 -23.00 20.62
C LYS A 84 -4.87 -22.72 20.17
N TYR A 85 -5.42 -23.50 19.24
CA TYR A 85 -6.80 -23.30 18.76
C TYR A 85 -7.86 -23.55 19.84
N ASN A 86 -7.67 -24.54 20.71
CA ASN A 86 -8.69 -24.90 21.71
C ASN A 86 -8.65 -24.02 22.95
N PHE A 87 -7.45 -23.64 23.42
CA PHE A 87 -7.28 -23.04 24.74
C PHE A 87 -6.83 -21.58 24.72
N LEU A 88 -6.12 -21.16 23.66
CA LEU A 88 -5.66 -19.77 23.53
C LEU A 88 -6.66 -18.88 22.78
N THR A 89 -7.81 -19.42 22.38
CA THR A 89 -8.90 -18.70 21.71
C THR A 89 -10.20 -18.88 22.48
N TYR A 90 -11.18 -18.01 22.24
CA TYR A 90 -12.53 -18.17 22.79
C TYR A 90 -13.55 -17.41 21.94
N SER A 91 -14.81 -17.80 22.03
CA SER A 91 -15.92 -17.02 21.50
C SER A 91 -16.88 -16.69 22.63
N ILE A 92 -17.66 -15.62 22.47
CA ILE A 92 -18.86 -15.43 23.27
C ILE A 92 -19.83 -16.58 22.97
N THR A 93 -20.47 -17.10 24.01
CA THR A 93 -21.52 -18.12 23.94
C THR A 93 -22.82 -17.53 23.41
N CYS A 94 -23.36 -18.11 22.34
CA CYS A 94 -24.56 -17.62 21.65
C CYS A 94 -25.83 -18.46 21.96
N GLU A 95 -25.88 -19.21 23.07
CA GLU A 95 -27.00 -20.08 23.42
C GLU A 95 -28.08 -19.36 24.25
N GLY A 96 -29.36 -19.48 23.85
CA GLY A 96 -30.52 -18.96 24.59
C GLY A 96 -30.84 -17.47 24.37
N THR A 97 -31.85 -16.94 25.06
CA THR A 97 -32.43 -15.57 25.00
C THR A 97 -31.45 -14.40 25.24
N GLU A 98 -30.14 -14.66 25.30
CA GLU A 98 -29.05 -13.68 25.37
C GLU A 98 -28.47 -13.30 24.00
N ALA A 99 -29.10 -13.70 22.90
CA ALA A 99 -28.76 -13.16 21.58
C ALA A 99 -28.77 -11.63 21.67
N GLY A 100 -27.60 -11.01 21.45
CA GLY A 100 -27.47 -9.56 21.57
C GLY A 100 -28.44 -8.82 20.66
N LYS A 101 -28.53 -7.50 20.81
CA LYS A 101 -29.45 -6.69 20.00
C LYS A 101 -29.14 -6.87 18.49
N PRO A 102 -30.17 -6.85 17.62
CA PRO A 102 -29.96 -6.91 16.17
C PRO A 102 -29.00 -5.82 15.68
N LEU A 103 -28.28 -6.11 14.60
CA LEU A 103 -27.18 -5.27 14.13
C LEU A 103 -27.66 -3.92 13.59
N GLU A 104 -28.87 -3.86 13.03
CA GLU A 104 -29.47 -2.66 12.43
C GLU A 104 -29.99 -1.67 13.49
N VAL A 105 -30.02 -2.07 14.76
CA VAL A 105 -30.52 -1.23 15.85
C VAL A 105 -29.65 0.02 15.98
N PRO A 106 -30.26 1.22 16.05
CA PRO A 106 -29.50 2.46 16.25
C PRO A 106 -28.66 2.45 17.52
N ILE A 107 -27.46 3.02 17.45
CA ILE A 107 -26.44 3.02 18.52
C ILE A 107 -26.94 3.61 19.85
N LYS A 108 -27.97 4.47 19.81
CA LYS A 108 -28.62 5.03 21.00
C LYS A 108 -29.20 3.98 21.94
N TYR A 109 -29.50 2.78 21.43
CA TYR A 109 -30.01 1.67 22.22
C TYR A 109 -28.89 0.75 22.71
N ALA A 110 -27.62 0.95 22.34
CA ALA A 110 -26.53 0.16 22.87
C ALA A 110 -26.40 0.35 24.39
N LYS A 111 -26.07 -0.73 25.10
CA LYS A 111 -25.80 -0.67 26.54
C LYS A 111 -24.64 0.29 26.80
N GLY A 112 -24.78 1.16 27.80
CA GLY A 112 -23.78 2.19 28.11
C GLY A 112 -23.79 3.43 27.20
N VAL A 113 -24.70 3.53 26.24
CA VAL A 113 -24.83 4.69 25.33
C VAL A 113 -26.06 5.54 25.69
N GLY A 114 -25.81 6.76 26.17
CA GLY A 114 -26.84 7.80 26.34
C GLY A 114 -26.75 8.88 25.26
N PRO A 115 -27.64 9.89 25.24
CA PRO A 115 -27.72 10.90 24.18
C PRO A 115 -26.42 11.67 23.92
N ALA A 116 -25.63 11.93 24.97
CA ALA A 116 -24.32 12.59 24.83
C ALA A 116 -23.29 11.68 24.13
N ARG A 117 -23.24 10.39 24.51
CA ARG A 117 -22.32 9.40 23.94
C ARG A 117 -22.72 9.01 22.51
N GLU A 118 -24.01 8.97 22.22
CA GLU A 118 -24.54 8.77 20.86
C GLU A 118 -23.95 9.80 19.89
N LYS A 119 -23.94 11.09 20.25
CA LYS A 119 -23.36 12.15 19.41
C LYS A 119 -21.85 11.94 19.18
N LEU A 120 -21.12 11.47 20.19
CA LEU A 120 -19.68 11.19 20.07
C LEU A 120 -19.38 9.97 19.19
N LEU A 121 -20.17 8.89 19.34
CA LEU A 121 -20.03 7.68 18.52
C LEU A 121 -20.41 7.95 17.05
N LYS A 122 -21.44 8.76 16.80
CA LYS A 122 -21.80 9.19 15.45
C LYS A 122 -20.69 9.98 14.75
N LYS A 123 -19.90 10.78 15.49
CA LYS A 123 -18.71 11.45 14.95
C LYS A 123 -17.62 10.47 14.51
N LEU A 124 -17.58 9.26 15.08
CA LEU A 124 -16.70 8.16 14.67
C LEU A 124 -17.31 7.32 13.52
N GLY A 125 -18.45 7.73 12.95
CA GLY A 125 -19.15 6.96 11.91
C GLY A 125 -20.02 5.82 12.44
N ILE A 126 -20.13 5.65 13.75
CA ILE A 126 -20.87 4.54 14.38
C ILE A 126 -22.35 4.93 14.55
N GLN A 127 -23.23 4.39 13.70
CA GLN A 127 -24.67 4.71 13.72
C GLN A 127 -25.53 3.58 14.28
N THR A 128 -25.09 2.35 14.10
CA THR A 128 -25.80 1.12 14.47
C THR A 128 -24.95 0.24 15.40
N ILE A 129 -25.56 -0.80 15.96
CA ILE A 129 -24.82 -1.81 16.76
C ILE A 129 -23.88 -2.62 15.86
N GLY A 130 -24.27 -2.89 14.61
CA GLY A 130 -23.41 -3.48 13.58
C GLY A 130 -22.13 -2.68 13.35
N ASP A 131 -22.25 -1.35 13.28
CA ASP A 131 -21.10 -0.46 13.15
C ASP A 131 -20.19 -0.54 14.40
N LEU A 132 -20.78 -0.66 15.60
CA LEU A 132 -20.02 -0.73 16.86
C LEU A 132 -19.21 -2.03 16.96
N VAL A 133 -19.80 -3.17 16.62
CA VAL A 133 -19.08 -4.47 16.63
C VAL A 133 -18.13 -4.62 15.45
N SER A 134 -18.28 -3.79 14.41
CA SER A 134 -17.32 -3.71 13.30
C SER A 134 -16.26 -2.61 13.50
N PHE A 135 -16.33 -1.86 14.60
CA PHE A 135 -15.40 -0.77 14.88
C PHE A 135 -14.16 -1.32 15.56
N PHE A 136 -13.25 -1.88 14.77
CA PHE A 136 -12.08 -2.60 15.31
C PHE A 136 -11.06 -1.66 15.97
N PRO A 137 -10.29 -2.17 16.95
CA PRO A 137 -9.19 -1.42 17.57
C PRO A 137 -8.10 -1.08 16.53
N ARG A 138 -7.45 0.07 16.70
CA ARG A 138 -6.29 0.46 15.88
C ARG A 138 -5.00 -0.23 16.33
N ASP A 139 -4.95 -0.62 17.60
CA ASP A 139 -3.77 -1.18 18.24
C ASP A 139 -4.19 -1.92 19.53
N TYR A 140 -3.26 -2.61 20.18
CA TYR A 140 -3.49 -3.35 21.41
C TYR A 140 -2.40 -3.07 22.44
N GLU A 141 -2.80 -3.07 23.70
CA GLU A 141 -1.89 -2.95 24.82
C GLU A 141 -1.83 -4.27 25.58
N ASP A 142 -0.72 -5.00 25.45
CA ASP A 142 -0.53 -6.25 26.17
C ASP A 142 -0.02 -5.99 27.59
N ARG A 143 -0.91 -6.19 28.58
CA ARG A 143 -0.59 -6.05 30.01
C ARG A 143 -0.35 -7.39 30.71
N ARG A 144 -0.28 -8.51 29.97
CA ARG A 144 -0.13 -9.84 30.57
C ARG A 144 1.21 -10.02 31.26
N LYS A 145 2.28 -9.46 30.69
CA LYS A 145 3.63 -9.50 31.26
C LYS A 145 3.83 -8.41 32.31
N ILE A 146 4.34 -8.80 33.46
CA ILE A 146 4.81 -7.89 34.50
C ILE A 146 6.33 -7.81 34.38
N ILE A 147 6.85 -6.64 34.02
CA ILE A 147 8.28 -6.41 33.82
C ILE A 147 8.88 -5.96 35.15
N PRO A 148 9.87 -6.67 35.73
CA PRO A 148 10.55 -6.22 36.94
C PRO A 148 11.29 -4.90 36.71
N LEU A 149 11.41 -4.07 37.75
CA LEU A 149 12.04 -2.73 37.63
C LEU A 149 13.49 -2.78 37.09
N MET A 150 14.20 -3.88 37.28
CA MET A 150 15.56 -4.09 36.76
C MET A 150 15.63 -4.17 35.22
N TYR A 151 14.56 -4.60 34.56
CA TYR A 151 14.51 -4.83 33.10
C TYR A 151 13.81 -3.70 32.35
N VAL A 152 13.50 -2.60 33.03
CA VAL A 152 12.81 -1.45 32.46
C VAL A 152 13.73 -0.75 31.45
N ARG A 153 13.24 -0.58 30.23
CA ARG A 153 13.96 0.06 29.12
C ARG A 153 13.29 1.36 28.70
N GLU A 154 14.10 2.29 28.20
CA GLU A 154 13.63 3.58 27.71
C GLU A 154 12.71 3.40 26.48
N ASN A 155 11.68 4.24 26.36
CA ASN A 155 10.71 4.28 25.27
C ASN A 155 9.80 3.05 25.14
N GLU A 156 9.79 2.15 26.12
CA GLU A 156 8.84 1.03 26.16
C GLU A 156 7.62 1.39 27.02
N LYS A 157 6.44 0.95 26.58
CA LYS A 157 5.22 0.97 27.41
C LYS A 157 5.13 -0.35 28.15
N ILE A 158 5.23 -0.30 29.47
CA ILE A 158 5.37 -1.48 30.31
C ILE A 158 4.32 -1.51 31.40
N THR A 159 4.04 -2.70 31.92
CA THR A 159 3.38 -2.90 33.22
C THR A 159 4.41 -3.44 34.20
N THR A 160 4.61 -2.76 35.32
CA THR A 160 5.51 -3.17 36.41
C THR A 160 4.76 -3.17 37.74
N LYS A 161 5.35 -3.79 38.75
CA LYS A 161 4.88 -3.72 40.13
C LYS A 161 5.95 -3.19 41.07
N GLY A 162 5.54 -2.68 42.22
CA GLY A 162 6.43 -2.23 43.27
C GLY A 162 5.68 -1.56 44.42
N ILE A 163 6.39 -1.24 45.49
CA ILE A 163 5.85 -0.55 46.66
C ILE A 163 5.96 0.96 46.43
N LEU A 164 4.84 1.67 46.59
CA LEU A 164 4.83 3.13 46.54
C LEU A 164 5.43 3.72 47.82
N LYS A 165 6.57 4.41 47.74
CA LYS A 165 7.33 4.88 48.93
C LYS A 165 7.01 6.29 49.35
N SER A 166 7.00 7.22 48.40
CA SER A 166 6.81 8.65 48.68
C SER A 166 6.11 9.33 47.52
N ILE A 167 5.49 10.48 47.81
CA ILE A 167 4.82 11.33 46.83
C ILE A 167 5.21 12.76 47.12
N GLU A 168 5.53 13.50 46.07
CA GLU A 168 5.92 14.91 46.10
C GLU A 168 5.10 15.70 45.10
N LYS A 169 4.60 16.86 45.52
CA LYS A 169 3.96 17.84 44.65
C LYS A 169 4.92 18.99 44.41
N THR A 170 5.32 19.20 43.17
CA THR A 170 6.17 20.31 42.74
C THR A 170 5.39 21.23 41.83
N LYS A 171 5.47 22.54 42.05
CA LYS A 171 4.89 23.56 41.16
C LYS A 171 6.01 24.33 40.49
N LYS A 172 6.06 24.34 39.16
CA LYS A 172 7.07 25.06 38.36
C LYS A 172 6.35 26.02 37.41
N GLY A 173 6.18 27.28 37.84
CA GLY A 173 5.30 28.24 37.17
C GLY A 173 3.83 27.79 37.29
N ASP A 174 3.13 27.73 36.16
CA ASP A 174 1.74 27.23 36.09
C ASP A 174 1.64 25.70 36.00
N LEU A 175 2.76 25.00 35.77
CA LEU A 175 2.79 23.54 35.66
C LEU A 175 2.85 22.90 37.05
N VAL A 176 1.86 22.06 37.36
CA VAL A 176 1.84 21.25 38.57
C VAL A 176 2.30 19.84 38.24
N ILE A 177 3.28 19.33 38.97
CA ILE A 177 3.86 18.00 38.78
C ILE A 177 3.68 17.21 40.07
N ILE A 178 2.99 16.08 39.99
CA ILE A 178 2.97 15.08 41.05
C ILE A 178 4.01 14.03 40.69
N SER A 179 4.96 13.79 41.59
CA SER A 179 5.96 12.72 41.45
C SER A 179 5.76 11.69 42.55
N ALA A 180 5.91 10.40 42.24
CA ALA A 180 5.87 9.35 43.24
C ALA A 180 6.99 8.32 43.03
N LEU A 181 7.57 7.79 44.10
CA LEU A 181 8.66 6.83 44.03
C LEU A 181 8.13 5.39 44.13
N LEU A 182 8.34 4.59 43.08
CA LEU A 182 8.02 3.17 43.06
C LEU A 182 9.30 2.35 43.27
N GLN A 183 9.29 1.41 44.22
CA GLN A 183 10.47 0.60 44.58
C GLN A 183 10.14 -0.90 44.64
N ASP A 184 10.99 -1.72 44.04
CA ASP A 184 10.94 -3.20 44.06
C ASP A 184 12.22 -3.73 44.71
N GLY A 185 12.34 -3.50 46.02
CA GLY A 185 13.55 -3.82 46.79
C GLY A 185 14.71 -2.87 46.49
N ILE A 186 15.57 -3.19 45.52
CA ILE A 186 16.80 -2.43 45.22
C ILE A 186 16.58 -1.38 44.12
N ASN A 187 15.70 -1.68 43.17
CA ASN A 187 15.47 -0.83 42.00
C ASN A 187 14.34 0.17 42.26
N GLN A 188 14.48 1.37 41.70
CA GLN A 188 13.51 2.45 41.87
C GLN A 188 13.21 3.16 40.55
N VAL A 189 11.96 3.59 40.38
CA VAL A 189 11.48 4.35 39.22
C VAL A 189 10.57 5.47 39.70
N ILE A 190 10.66 6.63 39.04
CA ILE A 190 9.85 7.81 39.38
C ILE A 190 8.59 7.83 38.52
N LEU A 191 7.41 7.94 39.13
CA LEU A 191 6.14 8.13 38.44
C LEU A 191 5.82 9.62 38.40
N LYS A 192 5.42 10.17 37.25
CA LYS A 192 5.11 11.60 37.11
C LYS A 192 3.75 11.84 36.46
N TRP A 193 2.96 12.74 37.04
CA TRP A 193 1.72 13.24 36.45
C TRP A 193 1.78 14.77 36.32
N PHE A 194 1.44 15.27 35.13
CA PHE A 194 1.44 16.70 34.82
C PHE A 194 0.02 17.25 34.85
N ASN A 195 -0.22 18.33 35.59
CA ASN A 195 -1.51 19.02 35.74
C ASN A 195 -2.68 18.12 36.20
N GLN A 196 -2.40 17.02 36.91
CA GLN A 196 -3.41 16.10 37.43
C GLN A 196 -3.48 16.12 38.96
N GLU A 197 -3.83 17.27 39.55
CA GLU A 197 -3.82 17.46 41.01
C GLU A 197 -4.64 16.42 41.79
N PHE A 198 -5.72 15.91 41.17
CA PHE A 198 -6.59 14.89 41.78
C PHE A 198 -5.85 13.58 42.12
N LYS A 199 -4.74 13.27 41.43
CA LYS A 199 -3.92 12.07 41.71
C LYS A 199 -3.21 12.13 43.05
N GLU A 200 -3.03 13.31 43.64
CA GLU A 200 -2.33 13.47 44.91
C GLU A 200 -3.06 12.72 46.04
N LEU A 201 -4.38 12.92 46.13
CA LEU A 201 -5.20 12.31 47.17
C LEU A 201 -5.28 10.78 46.98
N GLU A 202 -5.45 10.33 45.74
CA GLU A 202 -5.50 8.91 45.37
C GLU A 202 -4.20 8.21 45.76
N LEU A 203 -3.05 8.75 45.34
CA LEU A 203 -1.75 8.13 45.59
C LEU A 203 -1.37 8.15 47.08
N LYS A 204 -1.72 9.21 47.83
CA LYS A 204 -1.42 9.29 49.28
C LYS A 204 -2.02 8.13 50.06
N GLN A 205 -3.17 7.61 49.63
CA GLN A 205 -3.82 6.44 50.25
C GLN A 205 -3.14 5.10 49.91
N LEU A 206 -2.22 5.11 48.94
CA LEU A 206 -1.52 3.93 48.41
C LEU A 206 -0.07 3.86 48.86
N VAL A 207 0.43 4.87 49.57
CA VAL A 207 1.78 4.85 50.13
C VAL A 207 1.93 3.65 51.07
N GLY A 208 3.02 2.89 50.87
CA GLY A 208 3.32 1.66 51.59
C GLY A 208 2.67 0.40 51.03
N LYS A 209 1.81 0.50 50.01
CA LYS A 209 1.17 -0.65 49.36
C LYS A 209 1.93 -1.08 48.10
N GLU A 210 1.87 -2.37 47.79
CA GLU A 210 2.26 -2.87 46.47
C GLU A 210 1.20 -2.43 45.46
N ILE A 211 1.65 -1.82 44.37
CA ILE A 211 0.78 -1.33 43.29
C ILE A 211 1.31 -1.80 41.95
N TYR A 212 0.41 -1.89 40.98
CA TYR A 212 0.76 -2.08 39.58
C TYR A 212 0.71 -0.76 38.86
N VAL A 213 1.70 -0.56 37.98
CA VAL A 213 1.91 0.68 37.26
C VAL A 213 2.09 0.36 35.79
N THR A 214 1.27 0.99 34.96
CA THR A 214 1.37 0.86 33.51
C THR A 214 1.60 2.23 32.87
N GLY A 215 2.60 2.33 32.02
CA GLY A 215 2.89 3.57 31.31
C GLY A 215 4.16 3.51 30.47
N THR A 216 4.45 4.61 29.78
CA THR A 216 5.63 4.72 28.93
C THR A 216 6.82 5.19 29.74
N VAL A 217 7.91 4.43 29.67
CA VAL A 217 9.18 4.74 30.32
C VAL A 217 9.90 5.80 29.51
N LYS A 218 10.35 6.85 30.18
CA LYS A 218 11.21 7.87 29.63
C LYS A 218 12.41 8.08 30.53
N ARG A 219 13.46 8.65 29.95
CA ARG A 219 14.62 9.08 30.72
C ARG A 219 14.42 10.53 31.14
N GLY A 220 14.42 10.76 32.45
CA GLY A 220 14.36 12.09 33.03
C GLY A 220 15.64 12.89 32.76
N PHE A 221 15.56 14.21 32.97
CA PHE A 221 16.66 15.15 32.71
C PHE A 221 17.99 14.80 33.41
N PHE A 222 17.92 14.13 34.56
CA PHE A 222 19.11 13.69 35.33
C PHE A 222 19.47 12.21 35.10
N GLY A 223 18.94 11.59 34.04
CA GLY A 223 19.26 10.22 33.64
C GLY A 223 18.47 9.13 34.36
N ALA A 224 17.66 9.46 35.37
CA ALA A 224 16.78 8.52 36.07
C ALA A 224 15.60 8.09 35.19
N MET A 225 15.21 6.81 35.29
CA MET A 225 14.02 6.30 34.60
C MET A 225 12.76 6.84 35.27
N GLU A 226 11.84 7.36 34.46
CA GLU A 226 10.54 7.86 34.91
C GLU A 226 9.40 7.33 34.03
N ILE A 227 8.24 7.10 34.62
CA ILE A 227 7.01 6.73 33.91
C ILE A 227 6.06 7.92 33.97
N GLN A 228 5.74 8.48 32.81
CA GLN A 228 4.88 9.66 32.72
C GLN A 228 3.41 9.25 32.53
N ASN A 229 2.52 9.96 33.23
CA ASN A 229 1.06 9.75 33.24
C ASN A 229 0.67 8.28 33.47
N ALA A 230 1.35 7.64 34.42
CA ALA A 230 1.15 6.23 34.68
C ALA A 230 -0.26 5.92 35.18
N GLU A 231 -0.84 4.82 34.71
CA GLU A 231 -2.04 4.24 35.28
C GLU A 231 -1.62 3.42 36.52
N VAL A 232 -2.27 3.67 37.65
CA VAL A 232 -2.02 2.97 38.91
C VAL A 232 -3.23 2.13 39.25
N SER A 233 -2.99 0.87 39.59
CA SER A 233 -4.02 -0.02 40.12
C SER A 233 -3.56 -0.66 41.43
N VAL A 234 -4.53 -0.80 42.34
CA VAL A 234 -4.36 -1.28 43.72
C VAL A 234 -4.83 -2.73 43.87
N SER A 235 -5.31 -3.32 42.78
CA SER A 235 -5.85 -4.67 42.77
C SER A 235 -4.74 -5.68 43.11
N GLU A 236 -5.04 -6.65 43.98
CA GLU A 236 -4.17 -7.82 44.24
C GLU A 236 -3.87 -8.58 42.93
N THR A 237 -4.78 -8.50 41.95
CA THR A 237 -4.61 -9.01 40.58
C THR A 237 -4.88 -7.89 39.57
N PRO A 238 -3.86 -7.32 38.91
CA PRO A 238 -4.08 -6.32 37.88
C PRO A 238 -4.82 -6.97 36.71
N GLU A 239 -5.49 -6.15 35.89
CA GLU A 239 -6.10 -6.61 34.65
C GLU A 239 -5.00 -7.00 33.65
N ARG A 240 -4.47 -8.22 33.81
CA ARG A 240 -3.43 -8.83 32.97
C ARG A 240 -4.09 -9.38 31.71
N ALA A 241 -4.40 -8.50 30.79
CA ALA A 241 -5.04 -8.85 29.53
C ALA A 241 -4.45 -8.05 28.37
N ILE A 242 -4.77 -8.47 27.15
CA ILE A 242 -4.54 -7.66 25.96
C ILE A 242 -5.72 -6.71 25.83
N LEU A 243 -5.47 -5.40 25.97
CA LEU A 243 -6.52 -4.39 25.96
C LEU A 243 -6.57 -3.67 24.61
N PRO A 244 -7.73 -3.62 23.93
CA PRO A 244 -7.84 -2.93 22.65
C PRO A 244 -7.68 -1.42 22.81
N ILE A 245 -7.04 -0.77 21.84
CA ILE A 245 -6.93 0.68 21.73
C ILE A 245 -7.77 1.12 20.54
N TYR A 246 -8.87 1.83 20.79
CA TYR A 246 -9.75 2.33 19.73
C TYR A 246 -9.38 3.75 19.29
N PRO A 247 -9.70 4.16 18.06
CA PRO A 247 -9.76 5.56 17.68
C PRO A 247 -10.75 6.32 18.59
N LEU A 248 -10.37 7.51 19.06
CA LEU A 248 -11.17 8.31 20.00
C LEU A 248 -11.58 9.65 19.39
N THR A 249 -12.73 10.16 19.81
CA THR A 249 -13.16 11.56 19.66
C THR A 249 -12.97 12.31 20.96
N GLU A 250 -12.92 13.65 20.89
CA GLU A 250 -12.87 14.50 22.08
C GLU A 250 -13.95 14.10 23.10
N ASN A 251 -13.56 13.98 24.37
CA ASN A 251 -14.40 13.56 25.51
C ASN A 251 -14.85 12.08 25.53
N LEU A 252 -14.29 11.22 24.67
CA LEU A 252 -14.43 9.77 24.77
C LEU A 252 -13.12 9.14 25.27
N THR A 253 -13.16 8.34 26.33
CA THR A 253 -11.97 7.68 26.90
C THR A 253 -11.87 6.22 26.46
N GLN A 254 -10.65 5.65 26.43
CA GLN A 254 -10.43 4.22 26.14
C GLN A 254 -11.28 3.32 27.06
N LYS A 255 -11.31 3.63 28.37
CA LYS A 255 -12.12 2.88 29.35
C LYS A 255 -13.61 2.90 29.02
N ALA A 256 -14.14 4.03 28.55
CA ALA A 256 -15.55 4.15 28.19
C ALA A 256 -15.89 3.35 26.92
N ILE A 257 -15.10 3.47 25.86
CA ILE A 257 -15.37 2.74 24.60
C ILE A 257 -15.17 1.23 24.78
N ARG A 258 -14.13 0.78 25.51
CA ARG A 258 -13.92 -0.63 25.86
C ARG A 258 -15.14 -1.22 26.54
N LYS A 259 -15.68 -0.52 27.55
CA LYS A 259 -16.89 -0.95 28.26
C LYS A 259 -18.11 -1.04 27.34
N ILE A 260 -18.32 -0.02 26.50
CA ILE A 260 -19.44 -0.01 25.54
C ILE A 260 -19.33 -1.17 24.57
N VAL A 261 -18.15 -1.41 23.97
CA VAL A 261 -17.97 -2.53 23.04
C VAL A 261 -18.17 -3.86 23.75
N TYR A 262 -17.55 -4.06 24.92
CA TYR A 262 -17.68 -5.29 25.70
C TYR A 262 -19.15 -5.63 26.04
N GLU A 263 -19.93 -4.65 26.53
CA GLU A 263 -21.34 -4.86 26.91
C GLU A 263 -22.27 -5.16 25.72
N ASN A 264 -21.86 -4.81 24.50
CA ASN A 264 -22.65 -5.03 23.29
C ASN A 264 -22.04 -6.10 22.36
N LEU A 265 -20.89 -6.67 22.72
CA LEU A 265 -20.24 -7.71 21.93
C LEU A 265 -21.10 -8.97 21.72
N PRO A 266 -22.02 -9.38 22.63
CA PRO A 266 -22.96 -10.48 22.35
C PRO A 266 -23.84 -10.27 21.10
N SER A 267 -23.94 -9.05 20.57
CA SER A 267 -24.64 -8.81 19.30
C SER A 267 -23.97 -9.48 18.10
N ILE A 268 -22.72 -9.92 18.19
CA ILE A 268 -22.04 -10.70 17.14
C ILE A 268 -22.75 -12.03 16.85
N CYS A 269 -23.55 -12.56 17.78
CA CYS A 269 -24.34 -13.77 17.56
C CYS A 269 -25.41 -13.61 16.46
N ASN A 270 -25.72 -12.37 16.06
CA ASN A 270 -26.60 -12.09 14.92
C ASN A 270 -25.83 -12.05 13.58
N LEU A 271 -24.50 -12.18 13.59
CA LEU A 271 -23.71 -12.32 12.37
C LEU A 271 -23.94 -13.71 11.78
N LYS A 272 -24.16 -13.73 10.47
CA LYS A 272 -24.26 -14.97 9.70
C LYS A 272 -22.87 -15.36 9.18
N GLU A 273 -22.59 -16.66 9.19
CA GLU A 273 -21.39 -17.19 8.53
C GLU A 273 -21.55 -17.08 7.02
N MET A 274 -20.69 -16.28 6.38
CA MET A 274 -20.74 -16.00 4.95
C MET A 274 -19.88 -16.96 4.13
N LEU A 275 -18.87 -17.57 4.75
CA LEU A 275 -17.96 -18.46 4.04
C LEU A 275 -18.53 -19.88 3.93
N PRO A 276 -18.36 -20.55 2.77
CA PRO A 276 -18.67 -21.97 2.63
C PRO A 276 -17.87 -22.82 3.63
N LYS A 277 -18.50 -23.83 4.23
CA LYS A 277 -17.85 -24.72 5.22
C LYS A 277 -16.58 -25.38 4.69
N GLU A 278 -16.60 -25.81 3.44
CA GLU A 278 -15.46 -26.41 2.73
C GLU A 278 -14.25 -25.47 2.73
N LEU A 279 -14.48 -24.18 2.52
CA LEU A 279 -13.44 -23.16 2.50
C LEU A 279 -12.87 -22.89 3.90
N ILE A 280 -13.75 -22.89 4.91
CA ILE A 280 -13.35 -22.72 6.31
C ILE A 280 -12.41 -23.85 6.73
N GLU A 281 -12.73 -25.09 6.38
CA GLU A 281 -11.92 -26.28 6.68
C GLU A 281 -10.60 -26.28 5.90
N GLU A 282 -10.65 -26.06 4.58
CA GLU A 282 -9.48 -26.02 3.70
C GLU A 282 -8.45 -24.98 4.16
N ARG A 283 -8.93 -23.79 4.54
CA ARG A 283 -8.10 -22.65 4.95
C ARG A 283 -7.81 -22.61 6.47
N ARG A 284 -8.32 -23.59 7.24
CA ARG A 284 -8.20 -23.67 8.72
C ARG A 284 -8.62 -22.38 9.43
N LEU A 285 -9.73 -21.83 8.97
CA LEU A 285 -10.31 -20.58 9.42
C LEU A 285 -11.13 -20.81 10.69
N ILE A 286 -11.08 -19.85 11.61
CA ILE A 286 -11.98 -19.85 12.77
C ILE A 286 -13.38 -19.32 12.38
N ASP A 287 -14.37 -19.65 13.21
CA ASP A 287 -15.73 -19.15 13.05
C ASP A 287 -15.80 -17.62 13.20
N VAL A 288 -16.79 -17.01 12.56
CA VAL A 288 -16.95 -15.54 12.54
C VAL A 288 -17.09 -14.94 13.96
N TRP A 289 -17.78 -15.60 14.88
CA TRP A 289 -18.01 -15.07 16.23
C TRP A 289 -16.71 -15.05 17.05
N LYS A 290 -15.92 -16.11 16.98
CA LYS A 290 -14.56 -16.17 17.55
C LYS A 290 -13.65 -15.12 16.92
N ALA A 291 -13.76 -14.91 15.60
CA ALA A 291 -12.96 -13.90 14.91
C ALA A 291 -13.25 -12.48 15.42
N TYR A 292 -14.53 -12.07 15.49
CA TYR A 292 -14.92 -10.77 16.02
C TYR A 292 -14.54 -10.62 17.51
N THR A 293 -14.70 -11.69 18.30
CA THR A 293 -14.30 -11.71 19.71
C THR A 293 -12.80 -11.45 19.86
N GLY A 294 -11.96 -12.19 19.12
CA GLY A 294 -10.51 -12.05 19.15
C GLY A 294 -9.98 -10.74 18.57
N MET A 295 -10.73 -10.10 17.67
CA MET A 295 -10.39 -8.74 17.22
C MET A 295 -10.65 -7.68 18.29
N HIS A 296 -11.64 -7.83 19.16
CA HIS A 296 -11.88 -6.84 20.21
C HIS A 296 -11.13 -7.16 21.50
N PHE A 297 -11.29 -8.38 22.00
CA PHE A 297 -10.71 -8.81 23.27
C PHE A 297 -9.99 -10.15 23.07
N PRO A 298 -8.80 -10.14 22.47
CA PRO A 298 -8.02 -11.35 22.30
C PRO A 298 -7.58 -11.93 23.65
N LYS A 299 -7.68 -13.26 23.77
CA LYS A 299 -7.19 -14.04 24.91
C LYS A 299 -5.67 -14.23 24.86
N SER A 300 -5.12 -14.19 23.65
CA SER A 300 -3.70 -14.35 23.35
C SER A 300 -3.34 -13.59 22.07
N ALA A 301 -2.05 -13.34 21.85
CA ALA A 301 -1.60 -12.76 20.58
C ALA A 301 -1.91 -13.70 19.41
N PHE A 302 -1.88 -15.02 19.64
CA PHE A 302 -2.35 -16.01 18.68
C PHE A 302 -3.83 -15.81 18.31
N HIS A 303 -4.72 -15.58 19.29
CA HIS A 303 -6.15 -15.33 19.04
C HIS A 303 -6.34 -14.13 18.12
N TYR A 304 -5.68 -13.01 18.42
CA TYR A 304 -5.71 -11.83 17.57
C TYR A 304 -5.25 -12.15 16.14
N LYS A 305 -4.09 -12.82 15.99
CA LYS A 305 -3.49 -13.12 14.68
C LYS A 305 -4.41 -13.94 13.78
N ILE A 306 -5.02 -15.00 14.32
CA ILE A 306 -5.93 -15.85 13.53
C ILE A 306 -7.26 -15.14 13.24
N SER A 307 -7.76 -14.31 14.17
CA SER A 307 -8.96 -13.50 13.97
C SER A 307 -8.78 -12.45 12.89
N ARG A 308 -7.66 -11.72 12.92
CA ARG A 308 -7.32 -10.74 11.89
C ARG A 308 -7.16 -11.42 10.53
N ARG A 309 -6.45 -12.56 10.46
CA ARG A 309 -6.31 -13.34 9.24
C ARG A 309 -7.67 -13.78 8.68
N ARG A 310 -8.58 -14.27 9.54
CA ARG A 310 -9.92 -14.72 9.14
C ARG A 310 -10.76 -13.60 8.52
N LEU A 311 -10.81 -12.45 9.18
CA LEU A 311 -11.63 -11.32 8.71
C LEU A 311 -10.99 -10.62 7.51
N ALA A 312 -9.67 -10.46 7.48
CA ALA A 312 -8.97 -9.92 6.32
C ALA A 312 -9.22 -10.80 5.08
N TYR A 313 -9.11 -12.12 5.23
CA TYR A 313 -9.42 -13.06 4.15
C TYR A 313 -10.88 -12.94 3.68
N GLU A 314 -11.85 -12.81 4.59
CA GLU A 314 -13.26 -12.62 4.23
C GLU A 314 -13.48 -11.38 3.39
N GLU A 315 -12.97 -10.23 3.87
CA GLU A 315 -13.13 -8.96 3.17
C GLU A 315 -12.49 -9.01 1.78
N LEU A 316 -11.29 -9.58 1.66
CA LEU A 316 -10.61 -9.75 0.38
C LEU A 316 -11.37 -10.70 -0.54
N LEU A 317 -11.91 -11.81 -0.03
CA LEU A 317 -12.68 -12.76 -0.83
C LEU A 317 -13.96 -12.13 -1.37
N LEU A 318 -14.74 -11.45 -0.52
CA LEU A 318 -15.96 -10.77 -0.93
C LEU A 318 -15.66 -9.71 -2.00
N PHE A 319 -14.55 -8.97 -1.83
CA PHE A 319 -14.11 -8.00 -2.82
C PHE A 319 -13.69 -8.65 -4.14
N GLN A 320 -12.90 -9.74 -4.10
CA GLN A 320 -12.49 -10.46 -5.30
C GLN A 320 -13.69 -11.05 -6.05
N ILE A 321 -14.69 -11.59 -5.34
CA ILE A 321 -15.95 -12.06 -5.96
C ILE A 321 -16.65 -10.89 -6.66
N ALA A 322 -16.75 -9.72 -6.03
CA ALA A 322 -17.35 -8.53 -6.64
C ALA A 322 -16.65 -8.14 -7.96
N LEU A 323 -15.31 -8.16 -7.98
CA LEU A 323 -14.52 -7.90 -9.19
C LEU A 323 -14.77 -8.95 -10.29
N TYR A 324 -14.80 -10.24 -9.93
CA TYR A 324 -15.08 -11.30 -10.89
C TYR A 324 -16.48 -11.20 -11.49
N LEU A 325 -17.49 -10.89 -10.69
CA LEU A 325 -18.87 -10.69 -11.15
C LEU A 325 -18.97 -9.47 -12.08
N SER A 326 -18.27 -8.38 -11.74
CA SER A 326 -18.22 -7.20 -12.60
C SER A 326 -17.63 -7.51 -13.98
N LYS A 327 -16.51 -8.24 -14.01
CA LYS A 327 -15.89 -8.70 -15.26
C LYS A 327 -16.84 -9.57 -16.11
N GLN A 328 -17.70 -10.38 -15.47
CA GLN A 328 -18.71 -11.16 -16.19
C GLN A 328 -19.81 -10.27 -16.80
N ASN A 329 -20.23 -9.21 -16.10
CA ASN A 329 -21.23 -8.28 -16.63
C ASN A 329 -20.73 -7.55 -17.87
N VAL A 330 -19.47 -7.09 -17.87
CA VAL A 330 -18.84 -6.45 -19.05
C VAL A 330 -18.83 -7.40 -20.26
N LYS A 331 -18.52 -8.69 -20.04
CA LYS A 331 -18.60 -9.72 -21.10
C LYS A 331 -20.04 -9.90 -21.64
N GLN A 332 -21.06 -9.75 -20.80
CA GLN A 332 -22.47 -9.86 -21.24
C GLN A 332 -22.92 -8.69 -22.11
N VAL A 333 -22.33 -7.48 -21.96
CA VAL A 333 -22.57 -6.35 -22.87
C VAL A 333 -22.11 -6.68 -24.29
N GLY A 334 -21.09 -7.54 -24.42
CA GLY A 334 -20.51 -7.98 -25.68
C GLY A 334 -19.55 -6.96 -26.28
N GLY A 335 -18.58 -7.46 -27.03
CA GLY A 335 -17.51 -6.75 -27.72
C GLY A 335 -17.68 -6.72 -29.24
N ILE A 336 -16.71 -6.12 -29.94
CA ILE A 336 -16.59 -6.22 -31.39
C ILE A 336 -15.36 -7.07 -31.70
N ALA A 337 -15.57 -8.31 -32.10
CA ALA A 337 -14.50 -9.18 -32.56
C ALA A 337 -13.90 -8.64 -33.86
N LYS A 338 -12.62 -8.25 -33.82
CA LYS A 338 -11.91 -7.72 -34.98
C LYS A 338 -11.24 -8.83 -35.78
N ASN A 339 -11.36 -8.75 -37.09
CA ASN A 339 -10.69 -9.66 -38.00
C ASN A 339 -9.59 -8.91 -38.76
N PHE A 340 -8.34 -9.31 -38.56
CA PHE A 340 -7.16 -8.74 -39.19
C PHE A 340 -6.09 -9.82 -39.36
N SER A 341 -5.34 -9.76 -40.46
CA SER A 341 -4.34 -10.77 -40.80
C SER A 341 -3.03 -10.56 -40.04
N GLY A 342 -2.71 -9.31 -39.66
CA GLY A 342 -1.47 -8.91 -38.98
C GLY A 342 -0.32 -8.63 -39.95
N LYS A 343 -0.59 -8.59 -41.26
CA LYS A 343 0.42 -8.33 -42.30
C LYS A 343 1.03 -6.93 -42.16
N LEU A 344 0.21 -5.92 -41.85
CA LEU A 344 0.71 -4.56 -41.66
C LEU A 344 1.61 -4.46 -40.42
N ALA A 345 1.26 -5.17 -39.35
CA ALA A 345 2.10 -5.26 -38.16
C ALA A 345 3.44 -5.95 -38.45
N GLU A 346 3.43 -7.05 -39.21
CA GLU A 346 4.66 -7.73 -39.66
C GLU A 346 5.53 -6.84 -40.55
N GLU A 347 4.93 -6.13 -41.50
CA GLU A 347 5.62 -5.16 -42.35
C GLU A 347 6.26 -4.05 -41.51
N PHE A 348 5.52 -3.48 -40.57
CA PHE A 348 6.03 -2.46 -39.66
C PHE A 348 7.19 -2.98 -38.82
N ILE A 349 7.06 -4.16 -38.20
CA ILE A 349 8.12 -4.78 -37.40
C ILE A 349 9.38 -5.01 -38.23
N SER A 350 9.24 -5.40 -39.50
CA SER A 350 10.39 -5.64 -40.39
C SER A 350 11.19 -4.37 -40.73
N LYS A 351 10.55 -3.19 -40.67
CA LYS A 351 11.17 -1.89 -40.94
C LYS A 351 11.85 -1.28 -39.71
N LEU A 352 11.61 -1.83 -38.51
CA LEU A 352 12.20 -1.29 -37.29
C LEU A 352 13.72 -1.51 -37.26
N PRO A 353 14.50 -0.52 -36.78
CA PRO A 353 15.95 -0.64 -36.68
C PRO A 353 16.43 -1.56 -35.53
N PHE A 354 15.50 -2.18 -34.80
CA PHE A 354 15.76 -3.04 -33.65
C PHE A 354 14.77 -4.20 -33.59
N LYS A 355 15.09 -5.23 -32.79
CA LYS A 355 14.20 -6.37 -32.54
C LYS A 355 13.35 -6.14 -31.30
N LEU A 356 12.10 -6.58 -31.35
CA LEU A 356 11.21 -6.58 -30.18
C LEU A 356 11.71 -7.57 -29.12
N THR A 357 11.54 -7.19 -27.84
CA THR A 357 11.76 -8.07 -26.69
C THR A 357 10.69 -9.16 -26.61
N ASN A 358 10.93 -10.24 -25.86
CA ASN A 358 9.93 -11.28 -25.68
C ASN A 358 8.73 -10.75 -24.89
N ALA A 359 8.99 -9.86 -23.93
CA ALA A 359 7.92 -9.20 -23.17
C ALA A 359 7.03 -8.31 -24.05
N GLN A 360 7.60 -7.56 -25.01
CA GLN A 360 6.84 -6.78 -25.99
C GLN A 360 6.01 -7.68 -26.92
N LYS A 361 6.59 -8.78 -27.42
CA LYS A 361 5.88 -9.77 -28.26
C LYS A 361 4.72 -10.42 -27.51
N ARG A 362 4.94 -10.80 -26.25
CA ARG A 362 3.92 -11.36 -25.37
C ARG A 362 2.77 -10.36 -25.16
N ALA A 363 3.08 -9.13 -24.76
CA ALA A 363 2.08 -8.08 -24.57
C ALA A 363 1.27 -7.81 -25.84
N HIS A 364 1.93 -7.74 -27.00
CA HIS A 364 1.26 -7.57 -28.28
C HIS A 364 0.37 -8.77 -28.64
N SER A 365 0.82 -10.00 -28.41
CA SER A 365 0.02 -11.21 -28.64
C SER A 365 -1.21 -11.29 -27.74
N GLU A 366 -1.09 -10.87 -26.48
CA GLU A 366 -2.21 -10.79 -25.54
C GLU A 366 -3.26 -9.76 -26.01
N ILE A 367 -2.81 -8.56 -26.39
CA ILE A 367 -3.67 -7.51 -26.98
C ILE A 367 -4.39 -8.02 -28.24
N ARG A 368 -3.67 -8.69 -29.15
CA ARG A 368 -4.27 -9.29 -30.35
C ARG A 368 -5.31 -10.36 -30.04
N GLY A 369 -5.06 -11.16 -29.01
CA GLY A 369 -6.00 -12.18 -28.55
C GLY A 369 -7.31 -11.55 -28.09
N ASP A 370 -7.22 -10.49 -27.28
CA ASP A 370 -8.39 -9.78 -26.77
C ASP A 370 -9.13 -9.03 -27.88
N MET A 371 -8.44 -8.32 -28.78
CA MET A 371 -9.08 -7.60 -29.90
C MET A 371 -9.82 -8.54 -30.87
N ARG A 372 -9.42 -9.83 -30.94
CA ARG A 372 -10.11 -10.86 -31.74
C ARG A 372 -11.25 -11.53 -30.99
N SER A 373 -11.33 -11.33 -29.68
CA SER A 373 -12.37 -11.89 -28.83
C SER A 373 -13.72 -11.22 -29.12
N PRO A 374 -14.85 -11.91 -28.93
CA PRO A 374 -16.17 -11.29 -28.89
C PRO A 374 -16.41 -10.45 -27.64
N ASP A 375 -15.45 -10.37 -26.70
CA ASP A 375 -15.51 -9.52 -25.50
C ASP A 375 -14.72 -8.22 -25.73
N PRO A 376 -15.12 -7.06 -25.16
CA PRO A 376 -14.33 -5.84 -25.26
C PRO A 376 -12.99 -5.99 -24.53
N MET A 377 -11.90 -5.53 -25.15
CA MET A 377 -10.60 -5.48 -24.48
C MET A 377 -10.56 -4.31 -23.49
N ASN A 378 -10.35 -4.60 -22.20
CA ASN A 378 -10.04 -3.60 -21.18
C ASN A 378 -8.70 -3.99 -20.54
N ARG A 379 -7.60 -3.36 -20.99
CA ARG A 379 -6.25 -3.85 -20.69
C ARG A 379 -5.31 -2.75 -20.22
N LEU A 380 -4.61 -3.00 -19.11
CA LEU A 380 -3.51 -2.20 -18.59
C LEU A 380 -2.18 -2.75 -19.13
N LEU A 381 -1.51 -1.97 -19.96
CA LEU A 381 -0.14 -2.19 -20.41
C LEU A 381 0.84 -1.49 -19.47
N GLN A 382 1.55 -2.29 -18.70
CA GLN A 382 2.50 -1.83 -17.70
C GLN A 382 3.93 -2.15 -18.12
N GLY A 383 4.85 -1.24 -17.83
CA GLY A 383 6.28 -1.48 -17.98
C GLY A 383 7.08 -0.29 -17.52
N ASP A 384 8.38 -0.48 -17.33
CA ASP A 384 9.29 0.60 -16.93
C ASP A 384 9.35 1.73 -17.99
N VAL A 385 9.84 2.92 -17.62
CA VAL A 385 10.06 4.05 -18.52
C VAL A 385 11.05 3.63 -19.61
N GLY A 386 10.62 3.71 -20.87
CA GLY A 386 11.44 3.28 -22.01
C GLY A 386 11.45 1.77 -22.28
N SER A 387 10.58 0.98 -21.66
CA SER A 387 10.40 -0.45 -21.98
C SER A 387 9.76 -0.70 -23.37
N GLY A 388 9.32 0.36 -24.06
CA GLY A 388 8.70 0.27 -25.38
C GLY A 388 7.16 0.14 -25.37
N LYS A 389 6.48 0.59 -24.30
CA LYS A 389 5.00 0.63 -24.24
C LYS A 389 4.35 1.27 -25.48
N THR A 390 4.87 2.41 -25.92
CA THR A 390 4.38 3.12 -27.12
C THR A 390 4.47 2.27 -28.39
N LEU A 391 5.50 1.41 -28.52
CA LEU A 391 5.62 0.53 -29.69
C LEU A 391 4.51 -0.54 -29.70
N VAL A 392 4.21 -1.11 -28.53
CA VAL A 392 3.10 -2.08 -28.41
C VAL A 392 1.76 -1.41 -28.69
N ALA A 393 1.57 -0.15 -28.28
CA ALA A 393 0.41 0.66 -28.63
C ALA A 393 0.32 0.97 -30.14
N GLU A 394 1.43 1.30 -30.80
CA GLU A 394 1.50 1.49 -32.26
C GLU A 394 1.06 0.22 -33.01
N LEU A 395 1.50 -0.96 -32.57
CA LEU A 395 1.08 -2.24 -33.14
C LEU A 395 -0.42 -2.49 -32.97
N ALA A 396 -0.99 -2.16 -31.81
CA ALA A 396 -2.44 -2.27 -31.57
C ALA A 396 -3.25 -1.34 -32.49
N ILE A 397 -2.75 -0.13 -32.76
CA ILE A 397 -3.35 0.80 -33.73
C ILE A 397 -3.33 0.21 -35.13
N ILE A 398 -2.21 -0.39 -35.55
CA ILE A 398 -2.07 -1.00 -36.88
C ILE A 398 -3.04 -2.16 -37.05
N ASP A 399 -3.14 -3.06 -36.07
CA ASP A 399 -4.11 -4.17 -36.09
C ASP A 399 -5.56 -3.67 -36.12
N ASN A 400 -5.87 -2.61 -35.36
CA ASN A 400 -7.20 -1.98 -35.34
C ASN A 400 -7.55 -1.33 -36.69
N TYR A 401 -6.59 -0.66 -37.31
CA TYR A 401 -6.73 -0.08 -38.64
C TYR A 401 -6.93 -1.15 -39.71
N GLU A 402 -6.16 -2.25 -39.66
CA GLU A 402 -6.32 -3.38 -40.58
C GLU A 402 -7.72 -4.00 -40.49
N ALA A 403 -8.34 -3.95 -39.31
CA ALA A 403 -9.73 -4.38 -39.08
C ALA A 403 -10.80 -3.36 -39.54
N GLY A 404 -10.41 -2.18 -40.03
CA GLY A 404 -11.32 -1.15 -40.55
C GLY A 404 -11.89 -0.19 -39.51
N TYR A 405 -11.19 0.01 -38.38
CA TYR A 405 -11.62 0.89 -37.29
C TYR A 405 -10.66 2.06 -37.06
N GLN A 406 -11.20 3.16 -36.55
CA GLN A 406 -10.44 4.33 -36.12
C GLN A 406 -9.88 4.14 -34.70
N SER A 407 -8.79 4.85 -34.39
CA SER A 407 -8.18 4.86 -33.04
C SER A 407 -8.07 6.28 -32.47
N ALA A 408 -8.25 6.40 -31.15
CA ALA A 408 -8.00 7.63 -30.41
C ALA A 408 -6.88 7.42 -29.38
N PHE A 409 -5.88 8.30 -29.38
CA PHE A 409 -4.76 8.29 -28.45
C PHE A 409 -4.83 9.53 -27.55
N MET A 410 -5.23 9.33 -26.30
CA MET A 410 -5.42 10.37 -25.30
C MET A 410 -4.20 10.52 -24.38
N VAL A 411 -3.75 11.75 -24.19
CA VAL A 411 -2.48 12.09 -23.53
C VAL A 411 -2.66 13.34 -22.64
N PRO A 412 -2.04 13.44 -21.44
CA PRO A 412 -2.45 14.44 -20.45
C PRO A 412 -2.03 15.87 -20.78
N THR A 413 -0.97 16.06 -21.57
CA THR A 413 -0.42 17.38 -21.88
C THR A 413 -0.23 17.58 -23.37
N SER A 414 -0.31 18.83 -23.82
CA SER A 414 -0.10 19.20 -25.23
C SER A 414 1.30 18.81 -25.72
N ILE A 415 2.32 18.90 -24.85
CA ILE A 415 3.71 18.55 -25.19
C ILE A 415 3.83 17.06 -25.51
N LEU A 416 3.30 16.20 -24.65
CA LEU A 416 3.28 14.76 -24.89
C LEU A 416 2.45 14.43 -26.14
N ALA A 417 1.29 15.06 -26.34
CA ALA A 417 0.46 14.85 -27.52
C ALA A 417 1.21 15.16 -28.82
N ILE A 418 1.97 16.27 -28.87
CA ILE A 418 2.81 16.62 -30.03
C ILE A 418 3.89 15.55 -30.27
N GLN A 419 4.53 15.05 -29.22
CA GLN A 419 5.58 14.03 -29.35
C GLN A 419 5.04 12.69 -29.85
N HIS A 420 3.94 12.22 -29.26
CA HIS A 420 3.27 11.01 -29.72
C HIS A 420 2.81 11.18 -31.16
N PHE A 421 2.19 12.32 -31.50
CA PHE A 421 1.80 12.61 -32.87
C PHE A 421 2.99 12.56 -33.84
N GLN A 422 4.12 13.20 -33.55
CA GLN A 422 5.29 13.15 -34.44
C GLN A 422 5.78 11.72 -34.65
N LYS A 423 5.86 10.93 -33.58
CA LYS A 423 6.31 9.53 -33.66
C LYS A 423 5.33 8.66 -34.47
N LEU A 424 4.04 8.73 -34.14
CA LEU A 424 2.97 8.00 -34.83
C LEU A 424 2.87 8.43 -36.29
N PHE A 425 2.96 9.73 -36.58
CA PHE A 425 2.95 10.26 -37.94
C PHE A 425 4.12 9.66 -38.75
N ASN A 426 5.34 9.70 -38.23
CA ASN A 426 6.52 9.17 -38.92
C ASN A 426 6.43 7.65 -39.13
N HIS A 427 5.91 6.91 -38.15
CA HIS A 427 5.84 5.44 -38.19
C HIS A 427 4.68 4.91 -39.04
N LEU A 428 3.52 5.58 -39.02
CA LEU A 428 2.28 5.06 -39.57
C LEU A 428 1.95 5.62 -40.97
N THR A 429 2.45 6.81 -41.33
CA THR A 429 2.17 7.41 -42.66
C THR A 429 2.71 6.53 -43.79
N ASP A 430 3.86 5.88 -43.59
CA ASP A 430 4.44 4.94 -44.57
C ASP A 430 3.61 3.69 -44.80
N LEU A 431 2.65 3.40 -43.91
CA LEU A 431 1.67 2.31 -44.03
C LEU A 431 0.33 2.78 -44.62
N GLY A 432 0.23 4.06 -44.99
CA GLY A 432 -1.01 4.66 -45.52
C GLY A 432 -2.01 5.11 -44.44
N ILE A 433 -1.62 5.09 -43.17
CA ILE A 433 -2.50 5.45 -42.04
C ILE A 433 -2.42 6.96 -41.79
N ARG A 434 -3.59 7.63 -41.80
CA ARG A 434 -3.70 9.08 -41.63
C ARG A 434 -3.85 9.44 -40.16
N VAL A 435 -2.86 10.19 -39.64
CA VAL A 435 -2.79 10.62 -38.24
C VAL A 435 -3.00 12.13 -38.15
N ALA A 436 -3.81 12.60 -37.18
CA ALA A 436 -3.93 14.03 -36.86
C ALA A 436 -3.75 14.33 -35.37
N LEU A 437 -3.46 15.60 -35.07
CA LEU A 437 -3.29 16.12 -33.71
C LEU A 437 -4.46 17.04 -33.33
N LEU A 438 -5.15 16.74 -32.23
CA LEU A 438 -6.23 17.57 -31.68
C LEU A 438 -5.93 17.98 -30.24
N ILE A 439 -5.40 19.20 -30.08
CA ILE A 439 -5.07 19.80 -28.78
C ILE A 439 -5.75 21.17 -28.60
N GLY A 440 -5.78 21.67 -27.36
CA GLY A 440 -6.41 22.95 -27.01
C GLY A 440 -5.92 24.14 -27.86
N SER A 441 -4.61 24.19 -28.15
CA SER A 441 -3.96 25.24 -28.95
C SER A 441 -4.18 25.12 -30.47
N THR A 442 -4.85 24.06 -30.95
CA THR A 442 -5.16 23.89 -32.37
C THR A 442 -6.13 24.99 -32.82
N SER A 443 -5.85 25.64 -33.95
CA SER A 443 -6.73 26.70 -34.48
C SER A 443 -8.14 26.17 -34.76
N GLN A 444 -9.16 27.02 -34.60
CA GLN A 444 -10.55 26.60 -34.78
C GLN A 444 -10.80 26.01 -36.18
N LYS A 445 -10.26 26.64 -37.22
CA LYS A 445 -10.37 26.18 -38.61
C LYS A 445 -9.81 24.76 -38.80
N GLU A 446 -8.68 24.45 -38.17
CA GLU A 446 -8.09 23.11 -38.26
C GLU A 446 -8.85 22.10 -37.40
N LYS A 447 -9.34 22.50 -36.22
CA LYS A 447 -10.23 21.66 -35.39
C LYS A 447 -11.46 21.23 -36.17
N ASP A 448 -12.15 22.16 -36.84
CA ASP A 448 -13.36 21.87 -37.60
C ASP A 448 -13.08 20.89 -38.76
N LYS A 449 -11.93 21.05 -39.44
CA LYS A 449 -11.48 20.13 -40.49
C LYS A 449 -11.18 18.73 -39.96
N ILE A 450 -10.48 18.62 -38.83
CA ILE A 450 -10.18 17.33 -38.19
C ILE A 450 -11.46 16.64 -37.72
N LYS A 451 -12.38 17.38 -37.07
CA LYS A 451 -13.68 16.86 -36.62
C LYS A 451 -14.53 16.35 -37.78
N PHE A 452 -14.55 17.07 -38.89
CA PHE A 452 -15.23 16.63 -40.11
C PHE A 452 -14.62 15.35 -40.69
N ALA A 453 -13.28 15.29 -40.80
CA ALA A 453 -12.58 14.11 -41.30
C ALA A 453 -12.80 12.88 -40.40
N LEU A 454 -12.78 13.05 -39.08
CA LEU A 454 -13.08 11.98 -38.11
C LEU A 454 -14.49 11.42 -38.29
N LYS A 455 -15.47 12.30 -38.43
CA LYS A 455 -16.88 11.93 -38.58
C LYS A 455 -17.16 11.17 -39.88
N ASN A 456 -16.43 11.48 -40.95
CA ASN A 456 -16.60 10.84 -42.25
C ASN A 456 -15.74 9.57 -42.45
N GLY A 457 -14.78 9.30 -41.56
CA GLY A 457 -13.83 8.20 -41.73
C GLY A 457 -12.65 8.55 -42.65
N ASP A 458 -12.42 9.84 -42.90
CA ASP A 458 -11.27 10.35 -43.67
C ASP A 458 -9.99 10.48 -42.83
N LEU A 459 -10.06 10.13 -41.55
CA LEU A 459 -8.93 10.10 -40.63
C LEU A 459 -8.94 8.79 -39.85
N ASP A 460 -7.77 8.17 -39.67
CA ASP A 460 -7.66 6.82 -39.10
C ASP A 460 -7.26 6.88 -37.62
N VAL A 461 -6.38 7.81 -37.27
CA VAL A 461 -5.85 7.98 -35.91
C VAL A 461 -5.88 9.44 -35.50
N VAL A 462 -6.35 9.73 -34.29
CA VAL A 462 -6.23 11.06 -33.67
C VAL A 462 -5.46 10.98 -32.37
N VAL A 463 -4.45 11.84 -32.22
CA VAL A 463 -3.71 12.04 -30.97
C VAL A 463 -4.18 13.34 -30.35
N GLY A 464 -4.48 13.36 -29.05
CA GLY A 464 -5.01 14.57 -28.44
C GLY A 464 -5.04 14.57 -26.93
N THR A 465 -5.38 15.74 -26.39
CA THR A 465 -5.59 15.92 -24.95
C THR A 465 -7.08 15.82 -24.62
N HIS A 466 -7.55 16.53 -23.60
CA HIS A 466 -8.94 16.61 -23.19
C HIS A 466 -9.82 17.27 -24.28
N ALA A 467 -9.23 17.74 -25.38
CA ALA A 467 -9.96 18.15 -26.57
C ALA A 467 -10.69 16.98 -27.25
N LEU A 468 -10.25 15.72 -27.07
CA LEU A 468 -10.88 14.54 -27.67
C LEU A 468 -12.25 14.21 -27.07
N ILE A 469 -12.48 14.58 -25.80
CA ILE A 469 -13.70 14.26 -25.06
C ILE A 469 -14.82 15.31 -25.26
N GLN A 470 -14.53 16.43 -25.92
CA GLN A 470 -15.53 17.46 -26.21
C GLN A 470 -16.74 16.87 -26.96
N GLU A 471 -17.95 17.31 -26.62
CA GLU A 471 -19.21 16.74 -27.14
C GLU A 471 -19.28 16.69 -28.67
N ASP A 472 -18.68 17.67 -29.35
CA ASP A 472 -18.72 17.85 -30.81
C ASP A 472 -17.71 16.99 -31.60
N VAL A 473 -16.91 16.17 -30.91
CA VAL A 473 -16.00 15.19 -31.53
C VAL A 473 -16.75 13.88 -31.76
N HIS A 474 -16.94 13.51 -33.03
CA HIS A 474 -17.62 12.28 -33.43
C HIS A 474 -16.73 11.45 -34.37
N PHE A 475 -16.75 10.13 -34.18
CA PHE A 475 -16.02 9.17 -34.99
C PHE A 475 -17.01 8.42 -35.91
N ALA A 476 -16.53 8.01 -37.09
CA ALA A 476 -17.29 7.13 -37.98
C ALA A 476 -17.36 5.70 -37.42
N ASN A 477 -16.21 5.18 -36.96
CA ASN A 477 -16.09 3.81 -36.48
C ASN A 477 -14.93 3.67 -35.47
N LEU A 478 -15.07 4.25 -34.27
CA LEU A 478 -14.07 4.15 -33.20
C LEU A 478 -14.01 2.72 -32.66
N GLY A 479 -12.86 2.07 -32.79
CA GLY A 479 -12.66 0.69 -32.32
C GLY A 479 -11.62 0.55 -31.21
N LEU A 480 -10.69 1.51 -31.04
CA LEU A 480 -9.63 1.44 -30.05
C LEU A 480 -9.37 2.81 -29.41
N VAL A 481 -9.31 2.84 -28.09
CA VAL A 481 -8.90 3.99 -27.28
C VAL A 481 -7.64 3.64 -26.51
N ILE A 482 -6.63 4.49 -26.62
CA ILE A 482 -5.37 4.35 -25.90
C ILE A 482 -5.21 5.54 -24.97
N ILE A 483 -4.95 5.28 -23.69
CA ILE A 483 -4.77 6.33 -22.67
C ILE A 483 -3.39 6.17 -22.06
N ASP A 484 -2.54 7.19 -22.17
CA ASP A 484 -1.22 7.21 -21.53
C ASP A 484 -1.22 8.07 -20.26
N GLU A 485 -0.46 7.66 -19.25
CA GLU A 485 -0.35 8.31 -17.94
C GLU A 485 -1.72 8.55 -17.26
N GLN A 486 -2.50 7.47 -17.12
CA GLN A 486 -3.91 7.51 -16.65
C GLN A 486 -4.16 8.28 -15.35
N HIS A 487 -3.19 8.33 -14.44
CA HIS A 487 -3.35 8.92 -13.11
C HIS A 487 -3.64 10.43 -13.13
N ARG A 488 -3.47 11.10 -14.28
CA ARG A 488 -3.80 12.52 -14.46
C ARG A 488 -5.21 12.78 -14.96
N PHE A 489 -5.97 11.74 -15.28
CA PHE A 489 -7.32 11.86 -15.85
C PHE A 489 -8.40 11.40 -14.87
N GLY A 490 -9.52 12.12 -14.84
CA GLY A 490 -10.68 11.72 -14.03
C GLY A 490 -11.44 10.55 -14.67
N VAL A 491 -12.10 9.73 -13.84
CA VAL A 491 -12.92 8.58 -14.29
C VAL A 491 -13.95 8.98 -15.36
N LYS A 492 -14.68 10.09 -15.13
CA LYS A 492 -15.69 10.63 -16.06
C LYS A 492 -15.15 10.97 -17.45
N GLN A 493 -13.91 11.44 -17.53
CA GLN A 493 -13.30 11.80 -18.82
C GLN A 493 -13.03 10.55 -19.67
N ARG A 494 -12.76 9.40 -19.03
CA ARG A 494 -12.58 8.12 -19.72
C ARG A 494 -13.91 7.61 -20.27
N GLU A 495 -14.96 7.67 -19.44
CA GLU A 495 -16.32 7.32 -19.84
C GLU A 495 -16.80 8.15 -21.04
N GLU A 496 -16.55 9.46 -21.05
CA GLU A 496 -16.90 10.35 -22.16
C GLU A 496 -16.22 9.96 -23.48
N LEU A 497 -15.00 9.42 -23.45
CA LEU A 497 -14.31 8.95 -24.65
C LEU A 497 -14.82 7.58 -25.10
N ILE A 498 -15.03 6.65 -24.17
CA ILE A 498 -15.50 5.30 -24.46
C ILE A 498 -16.94 5.34 -25.02
N SER A 499 -17.80 6.19 -24.43
CA SER A 499 -19.20 6.38 -24.86
C SER A 499 -19.35 7.01 -26.26
N LYS A 500 -18.28 7.54 -26.86
CA LYS A 500 -18.30 7.99 -28.26
C LYS A 500 -18.29 6.84 -29.26
N GLY A 501 -17.95 5.62 -28.84
CA GLY A 501 -18.15 4.40 -29.61
C GLY A 501 -19.23 3.52 -29.00
N LYS A 502 -19.74 2.55 -29.77
CA LYS A 502 -20.77 1.62 -29.27
C LYS A 502 -20.18 0.59 -28.31
N VAL A 503 -19.06 -0.02 -28.71
CA VAL A 503 -18.22 -0.87 -27.87
C VAL A 503 -16.79 -0.68 -28.37
N VAL A 504 -15.88 -0.27 -27.48
CA VAL A 504 -14.54 0.19 -27.84
C VAL A 504 -13.52 -0.55 -27.01
N ASP A 505 -12.49 -1.09 -27.66
CA ASP A 505 -11.34 -1.67 -26.97
C ASP A 505 -10.54 -0.55 -26.29
N THR A 506 -10.20 -0.73 -25.02
CA THR A 506 -9.49 0.24 -24.19
C THR A 506 -8.14 -0.32 -23.77
N LEU A 507 -7.06 0.38 -24.15
CA LEU A 507 -5.69 0.10 -23.75
C LEU A 507 -5.16 1.25 -22.89
N ILE A 508 -4.88 0.96 -21.63
CA ILE A 508 -4.36 1.94 -20.68
C ILE A 508 -2.87 1.70 -20.49
N MET A 509 -2.05 2.75 -20.50
CA MET A 509 -0.61 2.67 -20.27
C MET A 509 -0.23 3.39 -18.98
N THR A 510 0.69 2.79 -18.23
CA THR A 510 1.30 3.43 -17.06
C THR A 510 2.82 3.28 -17.08
N ALA A 511 3.51 4.37 -16.73
CA ALA A 511 4.95 4.37 -16.53
C ALA A 511 5.36 3.89 -15.14
N THR A 512 4.51 4.07 -14.12
CA THR A 512 4.79 3.62 -12.75
C THR A 512 4.42 2.15 -12.62
N PRO A 513 5.40 1.25 -12.38
CA PRO A 513 5.07 -0.16 -12.30
C PRO A 513 4.40 -0.45 -10.95
N ILE A 514 3.09 -0.64 -10.91
CA ILE A 514 2.39 -1.13 -9.72
C ILE A 514 2.59 -2.65 -9.62
N PRO A 515 2.94 -3.26 -8.47
CA PRO A 515 3.06 -4.71 -8.38
C PRO A 515 1.84 -5.41 -8.99
N ARG A 516 2.06 -6.42 -9.83
CA ARG A 516 1.01 -7.05 -10.66
C ARG A 516 -0.20 -7.50 -9.84
N THR A 517 0.04 -7.97 -8.63
CA THR A 517 -1.00 -8.40 -7.69
C THR A 517 -1.91 -7.23 -7.31
N LEU A 518 -1.32 -6.08 -7.02
CA LEU A 518 -2.05 -4.87 -6.68
C LEU A 518 -2.75 -4.26 -7.89
N SER A 519 -2.11 -4.25 -9.06
CA SER A 519 -2.76 -3.71 -10.27
C SER A 519 -4.03 -4.48 -10.62
N LEU A 520 -4.03 -5.81 -10.45
CA LEU A 520 -5.19 -6.67 -10.70
C LEU A 520 -6.29 -6.56 -9.63
N THR A 521 -6.01 -5.94 -8.48
CA THR A 521 -6.99 -5.71 -7.40
C THR A 521 -7.50 -4.27 -7.45
N LEU A 522 -6.63 -3.32 -7.76
CA LEU A 522 -6.93 -1.89 -7.84
C LEU A 522 -7.69 -1.52 -9.11
N TYR A 523 -7.33 -2.16 -10.22
CA TYR A 523 -7.97 -1.99 -11.53
C TYR A 523 -8.64 -3.30 -11.93
N GLY A 524 -9.37 -3.93 -11.00
CA GLY A 524 -9.79 -5.34 -11.13
C GLY A 524 -10.68 -5.71 -12.32
N ASP A 525 -11.18 -4.71 -13.04
CA ASP A 525 -11.83 -4.78 -14.35
C ASP A 525 -10.84 -4.94 -15.53
N LEU A 526 -9.59 -4.52 -15.37
CA LEU A 526 -8.54 -4.53 -16.39
C LEU A 526 -7.71 -5.82 -16.37
N ASP A 527 -7.52 -6.41 -17.56
CA ASP A 527 -6.47 -7.40 -17.78
C ASP A 527 -5.09 -6.72 -17.82
N VAL A 528 -4.06 -7.32 -17.23
CA VAL A 528 -2.74 -6.68 -17.10
C VAL A 528 -1.70 -7.36 -17.96
N SER A 529 -1.06 -6.59 -18.85
CA SER A 529 0.10 -7.00 -19.63
C SER A 529 1.34 -6.35 -19.06
N VAL A 530 2.37 -7.14 -18.79
CA VAL A 530 3.61 -6.65 -18.18
C VAL A 530 4.77 -6.74 -19.18
N ILE A 531 5.41 -5.61 -19.43
CA ILE A 531 6.70 -5.49 -20.11
C ILE A 531 7.80 -5.36 -19.04
N ASP A 532 8.33 -6.52 -18.64
CA ASP A 532 9.39 -6.70 -17.63
C ASP A 532 10.81 -6.75 -18.24
N GLU A 533 10.93 -6.70 -19.56
CA GLU A 533 12.21 -6.68 -20.28
C GLU A 533 12.51 -5.29 -20.86
N MET A 534 13.73 -4.81 -20.69
CA MET A 534 14.23 -3.61 -21.36
C MET A 534 14.74 -3.94 -22.78
N PRO A 535 14.64 -2.99 -23.74
CA PRO A 535 15.23 -3.17 -25.07
C PRO A 535 16.75 -3.44 -25.02
N PRO A 536 17.28 -4.31 -25.90
CA PRO A 536 18.71 -4.61 -25.94
C PRO A 536 19.54 -3.38 -26.31
N GLY A 537 20.72 -3.24 -25.70
CA GLY A 537 21.64 -2.10 -25.91
C GLY A 537 21.55 -0.99 -24.86
N ARG A 538 20.55 -1.02 -23.98
CA ARG A 538 20.40 -0.06 -22.88
C ARG A 538 21.33 -0.44 -21.71
N LYS A 539 22.17 0.51 -21.28
CA LYS A 539 23.03 0.34 -20.10
C LYS A 539 22.26 0.73 -18.83
N GLU A 540 22.52 0.02 -17.74
CA GLU A 540 21.97 0.36 -16.44
C GLU A 540 22.44 1.74 -15.98
N ILE A 541 21.52 2.50 -15.37
CA ILE A 541 21.84 3.81 -14.81
C ILE A 541 22.55 3.60 -13.48
N LYS A 542 23.76 4.15 -13.34
CA LYS A 542 24.49 4.10 -12.08
C LYS A 542 23.94 5.18 -11.15
N THR A 543 23.27 4.74 -10.09
CA THR A 543 22.62 5.63 -9.14
C THR A 543 23.45 5.73 -7.85
N PHE A 544 23.68 6.96 -7.38
CA PHE A 544 24.50 7.22 -6.18
C PHE A 544 23.76 8.14 -5.21
N THR A 545 23.71 7.74 -3.94
CA THR A 545 23.19 8.58 -2.85
C THR A 545 24.35 9.26 -2.13
N LEU A 546 24.33 10.59 -2.07
CA LEU A 546 25.42 11.42 -1.56
C LEU A 546 24.89 12.48 -0.60
N ARG A 547 25.67 12.81 0.44
CA ARG A 547 25.36 13.95 1.30
C ARG A 547 25.66 15.27 0.59
N HIS A 548 24.90 16.32 0.91
CA HIS A 548 25.06 17.67 0.37
C HIS A 548 26.50 18.22 0.48
N THR A 549 27.27 17.80 1.48
CA THR A 549 28.70 18.17 1.61
C THR A 549 29.56 17.78 0.40
N ARG A 550 29.14 16.76 -0.37
CA ARG A 550 29.84 16.28 -1.57
C ARG A 550 29.22 16.77 -2.89
N ALA A 551 28.23 17.67 -2.86
CA ALA A 551 27.57 18.19 -4.06
C ALA A 551 28.57 18.82 -5.06
N LYS A 552 29.62 19.50 -4.56
CA LYS A 552 30.67 20.10 -5.40
C LYS A 552 31.42 19.07 -6.25
N GLU A 553 31.60 17.85 -5.75
CA GLU A 553 32.23 16.76 -6.52
C GLU A 553 31.33 16.34 -7.70
N VAL A 554 30.01 16.28 -7.48
CA VAL A 554 29.02 15.95 -8.51
C VAL A 554 29.00 17.02 -9.60
N TYR A 555 29.00 18.31 -9.24
CA TYR A 555 29.03 19.38 -10.24
C TYR A 555 30.31 19.37 -11.08
N LYS A 556 31.46 19.05 -10.46
CA LYS A 556 32.71 18.87 -11.20
C LYS A 556 32.60 17.74 -12.22
N PHE A 557 32.04 16.60 -11.81
CA PHE A 557 31.78 15.46 -12.70
C PHE A 557 30.85 15.84 -13.86
N VAL A 558 29.75 16.55 -13.58
CA VAL A 558 28.83 17.05 -14.62
C VAL A 558 29.58 17.93 -15.63
N ARG A 559 30.41 18.86 -15.13
CA ARG A 559 31.19 19.77 -15.98
C ARG A 559 32.14 19.01 -16.90
N GLU A 560 32.87 18.04 -16.37
CA GLU A 560 33.80 17.20 -17.15
C GLU A 560 33.05 16.43 -18.24
N GLN A 561 31.93 15.77 -17.93
CA GLN A 561 31.15 15.03 -18.92
C GLN A 561 30.54 15.92 -20.01
N VAL A 562 30.03 17.10 -19.66
CA VAL A 562 29.44 18.04 -20.63
C VAL A 562 30.51 18.60 -21.58
N LEU A 563 31.68 18.98 -21.06
CA LEU A 563 32.75 19.58 -21.85
C LEU A 563 33.53 18.56 -22.69
N GLU A 564 33.84 17.39 -22.13
CA GLU A 564 34.68 16.38 -22.81
C GLU A 564 33.86 15.47 -23.73
N ASN A 565 32.66 15.05 -23.28
CA ASN A 565 31.85 14.07 -23.99
C ASN A 565 30.65 14.66 -24.74
N GLY A 566 30.44 15.98 -24.61
CA GLY A 566 29.34 16.72 -25.25
C GLY A 566 27.95 16.40 -24.67
N ASP A 567 27.92 15.74 -23.52
CA ASP A 567 26.71 15.25 -22.85
C ASP A 567 25.81 16.38 -22.35
N GLN A 568 24.57 16.04 -22.01
CA GLN A 568 23.60 16.95 -21.40
C GLN A 568 23.17 16.46 -20.01
N ALA A 569 22.85 17.39 -19.12
CA ALA A 569 22.51 17.08 -17.74
C ALA A 569 21.21 17.77 -17.28
N TYR A 570 20.45 17.05 -16.45
CA TYR A 570 19.32 17.58 -15.70
C TYR A 570 19.73 17.85 -14.25
N ILE A 571 19.33 18.99 -13.71
CA ILE A 571 19.48 19.33 -12.28
C ILE A 571 18.10 19.69 -11.73
N VAL A 572 17.56 18.85 -10.86
CA VAL A 572 16.17 18.90 -10.40
C VAL A 572 16.09 19.28 -8.92
N TYR A 573 15.23 20.25 -8.62
CA TYR A 573 14.93 20.70 -7.26
C TYR A 573 13.49 20.36 -6.86
N PRO A 574 13.27 19.92 -5.61
CA PRO A 574 11.95 19.56 -5.12
C PRO A 574 11.09 20.81 -4.93
N LEU A 575 9.78 20.59 -5.04
CA LEU A 575 8.80 21.57 -4.58
C LEU A 575 8.82 21.55 -3.04
N ILE A 576 8.99 22.71 -2.42
CA ILE A 576 8.66 22.95 -1.02
C ILE A 576 7.14 23.06 -0.94
N GLU A 577 6.53 22.40 0.05
CA GLU A 577 5.07 22.38 0.30
C GLU A 577 4.44 23.78 0.50
N GLN A 578 5.27 24.82 0.63
CA GLN A 578 4.87 26.21 0.72
C GLN A 578 4.87 26.88 -0.65
N SER A 579 3.78 26.75 -1.43
CA SER A 579 3.47 27.54 -2.64
C SER A 579 4.43 27.42 -3.85
N GLU A 580 3.85 27.38 -5.06
CA GLU A 580 4.61 27.37 -6.33
C GLU A 580 5.53 28.59 -6.53
N ALA A 581 5.23 29.72 -5.86
CA ALA A 581 6.03 30.94 -5.94
C ALA A 581 7.41 30.80 -5.28
N ILE A 582 7.49 30.09 -4.16
CA ILE A 582 8.77 29.84 -3.45
C ILE A 582 9.64 28.88 -4.27
N ASN A 583 9.02 27.93 -4.96
CA ASN A 583 9.71 26.91 -5.75
C ASN A 583 10.34 27.46 -7.03
N ALA A 584 9.62 28.34 -7.74
CA ALA A 584 10.19 29.06 -8.87
C ALA A 584 11.42 29.89 -8.44
N LYS A 585 11.34 30.55 -7.27
CA LYS A 585 12.42 31.36 -6.72
C LYS A 585 13.66 30.53 -6.37
N ALA A 586 13.47 29.35 -5.77
CA ALA A 586 14.58 28.44 -5.44
C ALA A 586 15.32 27.94 -6.71
N ALA A 587 14.57 27.58 -7.77
CA ALA A 587 15.17 27.17 -9.03
C ALA A 587 15.90 28.33 -9.75
N GLU A 588 15.34 29.55 -9.72
CA GLU A 588 15.98 30.76 -10.25
C GLU A 588 17.27 31.12 -9.49
N ASP A 589 17.24 31.11 -8.15
CA ASP A 589 18.40 31.44 -7.31
C ASP A 589 19.52 30.43 -7.51
N MET A 590 19.17 29.15 -7.65
CA MET A 590 20.16 28.12 -7.96
C MET A 590 20.70 28.24 -9.38
N TYR A 591 19.85 28.47 -10.38
CA TYR A 591 20.30 28.70 -11.75
C TYR A 591 21.32 29.83 -11.80
N ARG A 592 21.08 30.94 -11.07
CA ARG A 592 22.04 32.05 -10.95
C ARG A 592 23.34 31.65 -10.26
N THR A 593 23.27 30.81 -9.23
CA THR A 593 24.46 30.39 -8.48
C THR A 593 25.29 29.39 -9.28
N LEU A 594 24.66 28.37 -9.88
CA LEU A 594 25.32 27.39 -10.75
C LEU A 594 25.93 28.04 -11.99
N SER A 595 25.21 28.95 -12.65
CA SER A 595 25.73 29.66 -13.83
C SER A 595 26.92 30.57 -13.52
N LYS A 596 27.06 31.06 -12.27
CA LYS A 596 28.20 31.90 -11.88
C LYS A 596 29.38 31.09 -11.34
N GLU A 597 29.11 30.09 -10.50
CA GLU A 597 30.16 29.43 -9.71
C GLU A 597 30.58 28.08 -10.30
N ALA A 598 29.63 27.26 -10.76
CA ALA A 598 29.90 25.87 -11.15
C ALA A 598 30.07 25.70 -12.68
N PHE A 599 29.31 26.45 -13.47
CA PHE A 599 29.19 26.28 -14.92
C PHE A 599 29.20 27.61 -15.70
N PRO A 600 30.20 28.50 -15.51
CA PRO A 600 30.23 29.82 -16.18
C PRO A 600 30.31 29.76 -17.71
N ASP A 601 30.89 28.69 -18.26
CA ASP A 601 31.15 28.56 -19.70
C ASP A 601 30.19 27.59 -20.41
N ILE A 602 29.14 27.11 -19.72
CA ILE A 602 28.23 26.10 -20.26
C ILE A 602 26.84 26.69 -20.48
N PRO A 603 26.22 26.51 -21.66
CA PRO A 603 24.85 26.94 -21.90
C PRO A 603 23.86 26.25 -20.95
N MET A 604 23.25 27.03 -20.06
CA MET A 604 22.24 26.57 -19.11
C MET A 604 20.84 27.05 -19.47
N GLY A 605 19.82 26.28 -19.10
CA GLY A 605 18.41 26.63 -19.21
C GLY A 605 17.69 26.48 -17.87
N LEU A 606 16.59 27.22 -17.71
CA LEU A 606 15.72 27.16 -16.53
C LEU A 606 14.33 26.73 -16.96
N LEU A 607 13.72 25.83 -16.20
CA LEU A 607 12.33 25.41 -16.40
C LEU A 607 11.59 25.31 -15.07
N HIS A 608 10.49 26.05 -14.89
CA HIS A 608 9.66 25.95 -13.69
C HIS A 608 8.17 26.12 -14.01
N GLY A 609 7.30 25.76 -13.05
CA GLY A 609 5.84 25.68 -13.26
C GLY A 609 5.18 26.98 -13.71
N ARG A 610 5.71 28.12 -13.26
CA ARG A 610 5.18 29.47 -13.57
C ARG A 610 5.50 30.00 -14.97
N MET A 611 6.36 29.33 -15.75
CA MET A 611 6.64 29.76 -17.13
C MET A 611 5.42 29.51 -18.01
N LEU A 612 5.25 30.33 -19.06
CA LEU A 612 4.20 30.12 -20.05
C LEU A 612 4.48 28.82 -20.83
N ASP A 613 3.43 28.13 -21.30
CA ASP A 613 3.58 26.85 -21.98
C ASP A 613 4.39 26.97 -23.29
N GLU A 614 4.31 28.12 -23.97
CA GLU A 614 5.12 28.45 -25.14
C GLU A 614 6.61 28.58 -24.78
N GLU A 615 6.94 29.23 -23.65
CA GLU A 615 8.31 29.38 -23.15
C GLU A 615 8.89 28.04 -22.72
N LYS A 616 8.11 27.22 -22.00
CA LYS A 616 8.52 25.85 -21.63
C LYS A 616 8.84 25.02 -22.86
N SER A 617 7.99 25.11 -23.88
CA SER A 617 8.16 24.37 -25.14
C SER A 617 9.41 24.82 -25.88
N ASP A 618 9.71 26.12 -25.93
CA ASP A 618 10.92 26.65 -26.55
C ASP A 618 12.20 26.22 -25.82
N VAL A 619 12.23 26.34 -24.49
CA VAL A 619 13.39 25.87 -23.68
C VAL A 619 13.63 24.38 -23.86
N MET A 620 12.56 23.57 -23.83
CA MET A 620 12.69 22.13 -24.05
C MET A 620 13.13 21.79 -25.47
N ALA A 621 12.68 22.54 -26.49
CA ALA A 621 13.14 22.35 -27.86
C ALA A 621 14.63 22.70 -28.03
N LYS A 622 15.10 23.79 -27.41
CA LYS A 622 16.51 24.18 -27.38
C LYS A 622 17.38 23.14 -26.65
N PHE A 623 16.87 22.59 -25.54
CA PHE A 623 17.53 21.51 -24.84
C PHE A 623 17.59 20.24 -25.69
N ALA A 624 16.50 19.83 -26.33
CA ALA A 624 16.50 18.66 -27.21
C ALA A 624 17.45 18.79 -28.42
N ARG A 625 17.63 20.01 -28.96
CA ARG A 625 18.60 20.30 -30.04
C ARG A 625 20.05 20.41 -29.56
N GLY A 626 20.30 20.39 -28.24
CA GLY A 626 21.63 20.48 -27.66
C GLY A 626 22.20 21.90 -27.55
N GLU A 627 21.39 22.94 -27.82
CA GLU A 627 21.76 24.35 -27.62
C GLU A 627 21.92 24.68 -26.13
N ILE A 628 21.10 24.04 -25.29
CA ILE A 628 21.23 24.06 -23.83
C ILE A 628 21.85 22.73 -23.41
N LYS A 629 22.93 22.79 -22.61
CA LYS A 629 23.64 21.60 -22.13
C LYS A 629 23.20 21.18 -20.72
N ILE A 630 22.84 22.13 -19.86
CA ILE A 630 22.36 21.84 -18.52
C ILE A 630 20.97 22.47 -18.32
N LEU A 631 19.99 21.66 -17.96
CA LEU A 631 18.64 22.13 -17.65
C LEU A 631 18.39 22.08 -16.13
N VAL A 632 18.21 23.25 -15.53
CA VAL A 632 17.80 23.39 -14.13
C VAL A 632 16.28 23.46 -14.07
N SER A 633 15.65 22.62 -13.26
CA SER A 633 14.19 22.63 -13.15
C SER A 633 13.66 22.22 -11.79
N THR A 634 12.39 22.56 -11.55
CA THR A 634 11.58 21.93 -10.49
C THR A 634 11.07 20.56 -10.95
N SER A 635 10.15 19.94 -10.21
CA SER A 635 9.47 18.67 -10.59
C SER A 635 8.68 18.71 -11.91
N VAL A 636 8.73 19.81 -12.66
CA VAL A 636 7.99 20.00 -13.92
C VAL A 636 8.64 19.25 -15.10
N ILE A 637 9.88 18.76 -14.95
CA ILE A 637 10.51 17.80 -15.90
C ILE A 637 9.75 16.47 -16.01
N GLU A 638 8.75 16.21 -15.15
CA GLU A 638 7.80 15.11 -15.35
C GLU A 638 7.15 15.11 -16.75
N VAL A 639 7.16 16.22 -17.49
CA VAL A 639 6.65 16.30 -18.86
C VAL A 639 7.63 15.69 -19.87
N GLY A 640 7.48 14.39 -20.11
CA GLY A 640 7.52 13.72 -21.43
C GLY A 640 8.77 13.69 -22.31
N VAL A 641 9.61 14.72 -22.34
CA VAL A 641 10.56 14.92 -23.44
C VAL A 641 11.70 13.91 -23.44
N ASP A 642 11.88 13.25 -24.59
CA ASP A 642 13.00 12.35 -24.87
C ASP A 642 14.22 13.16 -25.33
N VAL A 643 15.33 13.07 -24.59
CA VAL A 643 16.60 13.68 -24.95
C VAL A 643 17.69 12.59 -24.91
N PRO A 644 18.01 11.93 -26.03
CA PRO A 644 18.96 10.80 -26.05
C PRO A 644 20.37 11.13 -25.54
N ASN A 645 20.80 12.38 -25.71
CA ASN A 645 22.11 12.88 -25.25
C ASN A 645 22.13 13.29 -23.77
N ALA A 646 21.00 13.22 -23.06
CA ALA A 646 20.95 13.46 -21.62
C ALA A 646 21.41 12.22 -20.86
N THR A 647 22.63 12.25 -20.34
CA THR A 647 23.27 11.12 -19.65
C THR A 647 23.35 11.30 -18.14
N ILE A 648 23.11 12.50 -17.62
CA ILE A 648 23.28 12.80 -16.19
C ILE A 648 22.01 13.40 -15.59
N MET A 649 21.56 12.81 -14.49
CA MET A 649 20.46 13.29 -13.66
C MET A 649 20.99 13.64 -12.27
N VAL A 650 20.83 14.88 -11.83
CA VAL A 650 21.17 15.33 -10.47
C VAL A 650 19.88 15.76 -9.80
N ILE A 651 19.54 15.13 -8.67
CA ILE A 651 18.35 15.42 -7.88
C ILE A 651 18.81 15.95 -6.53
N GLU A 652 18.49 17.21 -6.27
CA GLU A 652 18.84 17.91 -5.05
C GLU A 652 17.77 17.70 -3.99
N ASN A 653 18.14 17.67 -2.70
CA ASN A 653 17.22 17.38 -1.60
C ASN A 653 16.30 16.17 -1.90
N ALA A 654 16.92 15.07 -2.36
CA ALA A 654 16.22 13.91 -2.88
C ALA A 654 15.25 13.27 -1.87
N GLU A 655 15.49 13.48 -0.56
CA GLU A 655 14.62 13.01 0.52
C GLU A 655 13.18 13.55 0.43
N ARG A 656 12.97 14.68 -0.28
CA ARG A 656 11.65 15.30 -0.42
C ARG A 656 10.80 14.69 -1.54
N PHE A 657 11.38 13.85 -2.40
CA PHE A 657 10.64 13.20 -3.48
C PHE A 657 10.11 11.85 -3.05
N GLY A 658 8.96 11.45 -3.62
CA GLY A 658 8.50 10.07 -3.57
C GLY A 658 9.38 9.14 -4.43
N LEU A 659 9.45 7.85 -4.09
CA LEU A 659 10.26 6.90 -4.87
C LEU A 659 9.77 6.76 -6.32
N ALA A 660 8.45 6.83 -6.55
CA ALA A 660 7.88 6.83 -7.89
C ALA A 660 8.32 8.05 -8.72
N GLN A 661 8.38 9.24 -8.11
CA GLN A 661 8.86 10.45 -8.78
C GLN A 661 10.35 10.36 -9.09
N LEU A 662 11.16 9.86 -8.15
CA LEU A 662 12.58 9.62 -8.36
C LEU A 662 12.82 8.63 -9.50
N HIS A 663 12.00 7.58 -9.59
CA HIS A 663 12.07 6.60 -10.68
C HIS A 663 11.74 7.24 -12.04
N GLN A 664 10.68 8.04 -12.12
CA GLN A 664 10.34 8.78 -13.33
C GLN A 664 11.44 9.76 -13.76
N LEU A 665 12.02 10.51 -12.81
CA LEU A 665 13.13 11.42 -13.06
C LEU A 665 14.37 10.64 -13.53
N ARG A 666 14.74 9.54 -12.86
CA ARG A 666 15.84 8.68 -13.28
C ARG A 666 15.61 8.14 -14.71
N GLY A 667 14.39 7.80 -15.07
CA GLY A 667 14.00 7.34 -16.41
C GLY A 667 14.09 8.40 -17.52
N ARG A 668 14.35 9.68 -17.19
CA ARG A 668 14.60 10.75 -18.18
C ARG A 668 16.00 10.69 -18.77
N VAL A 669 16.94 9.97 -18.15
CA VAL A 669 18.29 9.74 -18.68
C VAL A 669 18.48 8.28 -19.11
N GLY A 670 19.58 7.97 -19.79
CA GLY A 670 19.87 6.60 -20.23
C GLY A 670 18.99 6.12 -21.38
N ARG A 671 18.68 7.02 -22.33
CA ARG A 671 17.94 6.70 -23.55
C ARG A 671 18.84 6.41 -24.76
N GLY A 672 20.13 6.74 -24.68
CA GLY A 672 21.15 6.36 -25.67
C GLY A 672 22.03 5.18 -25.23
N GLU A 673 23.07 4.88 -26.02
CA GLU A 673 24.06 3.82 -25.73
C GLU A 673 25.15 4.22 -24.72
N LYS A 674 25.22 5.51 -24.39
CA LYS A 674 26.17 6.06 -23.43
C LYS A 674 25.80 5.64 -22.00
N GLN A 675 26.81 5.44 -21.17
CA GLN A 675 26.60 5.18 -19.74
C GLN A 675 25.93 6.40 -19.10
N SER A 676 24.84 6.20 -18.36
CA SER A 676 24.15 7.28 -17.65
C SER A 676 24.29 7.18 -16.14
N TYR A 677 24.15 8.32 -15.48
CA TYR A 677 24.40 8.51 -14.05
C TYR A 677 23.24 9.27 -13.39
N CYS A 678 22.84 8.82 -12.20
CA CYS A 678 21.84 9.50 -11.38
C CYS A 678 22.43 9.79 -10.00
N PHE A 679 22.48 11.05 -9.60
CA PHE A 679 22.99 11.49 -8.31
C PHE A 679 21.85 12.02 -7.45
N LEU A 680 21.68 11.43 -6.26
CA LEU A 680 20.70 11.82 -5.27
C LEU A 680 21.44 12.56 -4.16
N ILE A 681 21.30 13.88 -4.12
CA ILE A 681 21.93 14.72 -3.11
C ILE A 681 20.95 14.90 -1.96
N VAL A 682 21.39 14.47 -0.78
CA VAL A 682 20.58 14.41 0.44
C VAL A 682 21.10 15.44 1.43
N SER A 683 20.18 16.24 1.97
CA SER A 683 20.47 17.20 3.05
C SER A 683 20.36 16.51 4.42
N GLU A 684 19.94 17.22 5.47
CA GLU A 684 19.71 16.60 6.78
C GLU A 684 18.43 15.75 6.75
N ALA A 685 18.60 14.43 6.68
CA ALA A 685 17.50 13.46 6.64
C ALA A 685 17.66 12.40 7.75
N GLY A 686 16.55 11.88 8.27
CA GLY A 686 16.54 10.77 9.23
C GLY A 686 16.93 9.43 8.60
N GLU A 687 17.19 8.40 9.43
CA GLU A 687 17.61 7.07 8.98
C GLU A 687 16.64 6.44 7.97
N GLU A 688 15.33 6.56 8.21
CA GLU A 688 14.30 6.02 7.32
C GLU A 688 14.36 6.60 5.88
N ALA A 689 14.58 7.92 5.77
CA ALA A 689 14.71 8.57 4.47
C ALA A 689 16.00 8.17 3.75
N TRP A 690 17.08 7.92 4.51
CA TRP A 690 18.35 7.45 3.97
C TRP A 690 18.23 6.02 3.43
N ASP A 691 17.68 5.11 4.23
CA ASP A 691 17.47 3.70 3.86
C ASP A 691 16.59 3.59 2.60
N ARG A 692 15.55 4.43 2.52
CA ARG A 692 14.67 4.52 1.34
C ARG A 692 15.42 4.92 0.07
N LEU A 693 16.26 5.94 0.13
CA LEU A 693 17.05 6.40 -1.00
C LEU A 693 18.17 5.40 -1.37
N GLN A 694 18.75 4.73 -0.37
CA GLN A 694 19.75 3.69 -0.58
C GLN A 694 19.15 2.46 -1.26
N PHE A 695 17.93 2.05 -0.86
CA PHE A 695 17.18 1.02 -1.56
C PHE A 695 16.95 1.41 -3.03
N PHE A 696 16.48 2.62 -3.30
CA PHE A 696 16.29 3.12 -4.67
C PHE A 696 17.58 3.12 -5.49
N ALA A 697 18.72 3.48 -4.90
CA ALA A 697 20.01 3.45 -5.58
C ALA A 697 20.50 2.02 -5.87
N SER A 698 20.08 1.02 -5.08
CA SER A 698 20.49 -0.38 -5.22
C SER A 698 19.80 -1.14 -6.36
N THR A 699 18.67 -0.63 -6.88
CA THR A 699 17.89 -1.32 -7.91
C THR A 699 17.47 -0.37 -9.04
N ASN A 700 17.61 -0.83 -10.28
CA ASN A 700 17.07 -0.14 -11.45
C ASN A 700 15.64 -0.59 -11.79
N ASP A 701 15.15 -1.66 -11.16
CA ASP A 701 13.84 -2.24 -11.41
C ASP A 701 12.73 -1.41 -10.75
N GLY A 702 11.89 -0.77 -11.58
CA GLY A 702 10.75 0.02 -11.11
C GLY A 702 9.69 -0.77 -10.35
N PHE A 703 9.55 -2.08 -10.58
CA PHE A 703 8.59 -2.91 -9.84
C PHE A 703 9.02 -3.08 -8.38
N LYS A 704 10.31 -3.37 -8.15
CA LYS A 704 10.87 -3.48 -6.80
C LYS A 704 10.79 -2.15 -6.04
N ILE A 705 11.00 -1.03 -6.75
CA ILE A 705 10.89 0.31 -6.17
C ILE A 705 9.46 0.59 -5.70
N SER A 706 8.47 0.30 -6.53
CA SER A 706 7.06 0.52 -6.16
C SER A 706 6.59 -0.41 -5.04
N GLU A 707 7.04 -1.68 -5.02
CA GLU A 707 6.74 -2.61 -3.93
C GLU A 707 7.28 -2.10 -2.59
N TYR A 708 8.50 -1.58 -2.59
CA TYR A 708 9.13 -1.01 -1.41
C TYR A 708 8.51 0.33 -0.98
N ASP A 709 8.21 1.24 -1.93
CA ASP A 709 7.51 2.51 -1.67
C ASP A 709 6.16 2.29 -1.00
N LEU A 710 5.43 1.28 -1.48
CA LEU A 710 4.12 0.94 -0.96
C LEU A 710 4.18 0.32 0.44
N ARG A 711 5.20 -0.50 0.73
CA ARG A 711 5.44 -1.02 2.07
C ARG A 711 5.75 0.09 3.08
N LEU A 712 6.53 1.10 2.67
CA LEU A 712 6.91 2.22 3.54
C LEU A 712 5.76 3.19 3.82
N ARG A 713 5.01 3.60 2.79
CA ARG A 713 3.90 4.55 2.94
C ARG A 713 2.68 3.98 3.67
N GLY A 714 2.59 2.66 3.72
CA GLY A 714 1.33 1.99 4.04
C GLY A 714 0.28 2.27 2.94
N PRO A 715 -0.90 1.62 3.02
CA PRO A 715 -1.94 1.76 2.01
C PRO A 715 -2.40 3.22 1.86
N GLY A 716 -2.64 3.94 2.97
CA GLY A 716 -3.48 5.15 3.00
C GLY A 716 -3.06 6.33 2.12
N GLU A 717 -1.77 6.53 1.85
CA GLU A 717 -1.29 7.67 1.03
C GLU A 717 -1.28 7.38 -0.48
N PHE A 718 -1.06 6.13 -0.91
CA PHE A 718 -1.22 5.76 -2.33
C PHE A 718 -2.69 5.91 -2.76
N PHE A 719 -3.62 5.76 -1.81
CA PHE A 719 -5.06 5.99 -1.94
C PHE A 719 -5.47 7.49 -1.81
N GLY A 720 -4.52 8.43 -1.89
CA GLY A 720 -4.72 9.87 -1.72
C GLY A 720 -5.92 10.43 -2.48
N THR A 721 -6.80 11.10 -1.72
CA THR A 721 -8.14 11.57 -2.11
C THR A 721 -9.02 10.49 -2.74
N ARG A 722 -9.71 9.71 -1.88
CA ARG A 722 -11.03 9.12 -2.14
C ARG A 722 -11.22 8.76 -3.62
N GLN A 723 -10.41 7.84 -4.15
CA GLN A 723 -10.68 7.33 -5.49
C GLN A 723 -12.07 6.71 -5.44
N HIS A 724 -13.01 7.33 -6.15
CA HIS A 724 -14.40 6.93 -6.19
C HIS A 724 -14.48 5.47 -6.69
N GLY A 725 -14.70 4.52 -5.78
CA GLY A 725 -15.00 3.13 -6.17
C GLY A 725 -14.43 2.04 -5.25
N LEU A 726 -13.23 2.22 -4.68
CA LEU A 726 -12.61 1.18 -3.86
C LEU A 726 -13.27 1.10 -2.46
N PRO A 727 -13.56 -0.11 -1.94
CA PRO A 727 -14.09 -0.26 -0.59
C PRO A 727 -13.03 0.11 0.45
N GLU A 728 -13.47 0.80 1.52
CA GLU A 728 -12.68 0.86 2.74
C GLU A 728 -12.72 -0.52 3.42
N PHE A 729 -11.61 -1.25 3.32
CA PHE A 729 -11.39 -2.48 4.10
C PHE A 729 -11.30 -2.13 5.59
N LYS A 730 -12.01 -2.85 6.46
CA LYS A 730 -11.97 -2.60 7.91
C LYS A 730 -10.80 -3.31 8.57
N VAL A 731 -10.37 -4.45 8.01
CA VAL A 731 -9.32 -5.31 8.57
C VAL A 731 -8.23 -5.61 7.56
N ALA A 732 -8.61 -5.90 6.31
CA ALA A 732 -7.67 -6.24 5.27
C ALA A 732 -6.82 -5.04 4.86
N ASP A 733 -5.55 -5.31 4.56
CA ASP A 733 -4.64 -4.34 3.99
C ASP A 733 -4.02 -4.95 2.74
N ILE A 734 -4.33 -4.39 1.57
CA ILE A 734 -4.00 -5.00 0.27
C ILE A 734 -2.48 -5.22 0.11
N VAL A 735 -1.66 -4.39 0.77
CA VAL A 735 -0.21 -4.41 0.65
C VAL A 735 0.37 -5.53 1.51
N SER A 736 0.09 -5.47 2.81
CA SER A 736 0.59 -6.44 3.79
C SER A 736 -0.07 -7.82 3.64
N ASP A 737 -1.28 -7.89 3.09
CA ASP A 737 -2.05 -9.13 2.89
C ASP A 737 -1.99 -9.66 1.44
N THR A 738 -0.93 -9.32 0.68
CA THR A 738 -0.78 -9.75 -0.72
C THR A 738 -0.95 -11.26 -0.88
N GLU A 739 -0.40 -12.08 0.03
CA GLU A 739 -0.57 -13.54 -0.01
C GLU A 739 -2.03 -13.97 0.21
N LEU A 740 -2.74 -13.37 1.19
CA LEU A 740 -4.15 -13.67 1.42
C LEU A 740 -5.02 -13.23 0.24
N MET A 741 -4.67 -12.12 -0.40
CA MET A 741 -5.38 -11.61 -1.57
C MET A 741 -5.23 -12.55 -2.77
N LEU A 742 -4.05 -13.12 -3.00
CA LEU A 742 -3.85 -14.14 -4.04
C LEU A 742 -4.70 -15.39 -3.80
N ILE A 743 -4.72 -15.88 -2.56
CA ILE A 743 -5.52 -17.04 -2.17
C ILE A 743 -7.01 -16.72 -2.35
N ALA A 744 -7.47 -15.57 -1.86
CA ALA A 744 -8.85 -15.12 -2.00
C ALA A 744 -9.28 -14.99 -3.46
N ARG A 745 -8.38 -14.61 -4.36
CA ARG A 745 -8.66 -14.51 -5.80
C ARG A 745 -8.90 -15.88 -6.44
N GLU A 746 -8.05 -16.86 -6.15
CA GLU A 746 -8.23 -18.22 -6.65
C GLU A 746 -9.55 -18.82 -6.15
N ASP A 747 -9.86 -18.59 -4.87
CA ASP A 747 -11.10 -19.02 -4.25
C ASP A 747 -12.33 -18.30 -4.85
N ALA A 748 -12.24 -16.99 -5.08
CA ALA A 748 -13.31 -16.22 -5.72
C ALA A 748 -13.64 -16.74 -7.12
N LYS A 749 -12.61 -17.01 -7.94
CA LYS A 749 -12.80 -17.61 -9.27
C LYS A 749 -13.54 -18.95 -9.17
N ARG A 750 -13.08 -19.84 -8.27
CA ARG A 750 -13.69 -21.16 -8.03
C ARG A 750 -15.16 -21.03 -7.60
N ILE A 751 -15.47 -20.07 -6.72
CA ILE A 751 -16.84 -19.82 -6.22
C ILE A 751 -17.75 -19.32 -7.35
N VAL A 752 -17.31 -18.33 -8.12
CA VAL A 752 -18.12 -17.75 -9.20
C VAL A 752 -18.36 -18.74 -10.34
N GLU A 753 -17.36 -19.55 -10.70
CA GLU A 753 -17.47 -20.52 -11.80
C GLU A 753 -18.31 -21.75 -11.42
N ASN A 754 -18.17 -22.26 -10.19
CA ASN A 754 -18.80 -23.53 -9.80
C ASN A 754 -20.08 -23.36 -8.98
N TYR A 755 -20.31 -22.20 -8.35
CA TYR A 755 -21.43 -21.95 -7.44
C TYR A 755 -22.09 -20.57 -7.65
N PRO A 756 -22.60 -20.28 -8.87
CA PRO A 756 -23.12 -18.95 -9.24
C PRO A 756 -24.33 -18.48 -8.41
N ASP A 757 -25.08 -19.41 -7.81
CA ASP A 757 -26.27 -19.12 -6.98
C ASP A 757 -26.00 -19.14 -5.47
N SER A 758 -24.74 -19.17 -5.05
CA SER A 758 -24.35 -19.25 -3.65
C SER A 758 -24.78 -18.03 -2.82
N GLU A 759 -25.03 -18.24 -1.53
CA GLU A 759 -25.44 -17.18 -0.59
C GLU A 759 -24.41 -16.04 -0.53
N ILE A 760 -23.11 -16.39 -0.61
CA ILE A 760 -22.01 -15.42 -0.63
C ILE A 760 -22.09 -14.46 -1.83
N ILE A 761 -22.50 -14.93 -3.02
CA ILE A 761 -22.68 -14.06 -4.20
C ILE A 761 -23.85 -13.09 -3.99
N ARG A 762 -24.95 -13.55 -3.37
CA ARG A 762 -26.10 -12.67 -3.05
C ARG A 762 -25.72 -11.59 -2.05
N GLU A 763 -24.92 -11.93 -1.04
CA GLU A 763 -24.39 -10.96 -0.09
C GLU A 763 -23.41 -9.98 -0.76
N VAL A 764 -22.56 -10.45 -1.68
CA VAL A 764 -21.71 -9.56 -2.49
C VAL A 764 -22.54 -8.55 -3.28
N TYR A 765 -23.65 -8.96 -3.90
CA TYR A 765 -24.56 -8.01 -4.56
C TYR A 765 -25.24 -7.03 -3.59
N LYS A 766 -25.48 -7.40 -2.33
CA LYS A 766 -26.02 -6.46 -1.33
C LYS A 766 -24.97 -5.45 -0.87
N ILE A 767 -23.74 -5.91 -0.62
CA ILE A 767 -22.64 -5.08 -0.11
C ILE A 767 -22.09 -4.17 -1.21
N TYR A 768 -21.92 -4.72 -2.41
CA TYR A 768 -21.25 -4.07 -3.52
C TYR A 768 -22.16 -3.78 -4.72
N GLY A 769 -23.45 -4.13 -4.74
CA GLY A 769 -24.27 -4.08 -5.96
C GLY A 769 -24.34 -2.73 -6.68
N GLU A 770 -24.42 -1.61 -5.97
CA GLU A 770 -24.34 -0.27 -6.59
C GLU A 770 -22.92 0.04 -7.08
N ARG A 771 -21.89 -0.49 -6.42
CA ARG A 771 -20.47 -0.32 -6.75
C ARG A 771 -19.98 -1.25 -7.85
N ILE A 772 -20.58 -2.43 -8.00
CA ILE A 772 -20.36 -3.35 -9.12
C ILE A 772 -20.79 -2.65 -10.41
N LYS A 773 -21.87 -1.86 -10.40
CA LYS A 773 -22.23 -1.00 -11.54
C LYS A 773 -21.22 0.13 -11.82
N PHE A 774 -20.41 0.54 -10.84
CA PHE A 774 -19.30 1.47 -11.07
C PHE A 774 -18.02 0.75 -11.53
N LEU A 775 -17.82 -0.50 -11.11
CA LEU A 775 -16.73 -1.38 -11.57
C LEU A 775 -16.98 -1.89 -13.00
N ASP A 776 -18.25 -2.06 -13.39
CA ASP A 776 -18.68 -2.41 -14.76
C ASP A 776 -18.40 -1.28 -15.78
N VAL A 777 -17.96 -0.12 -15.29
CA VAL A 777 -17.80 1.14 -16.05
C VAL A 777 -16.35 1.67 -15.90
N GLY A 778 -15.45 0.89 -15.29
CA GLY A 778 -14.05 1.23 -14.97
C GLY A 778 -13.10 1.36 -16.15
#